data_AF-A0A317USC8-F1
#
_entry.id   AF-A0A317USC8-F1
#
_cell.length_a   1.000
_cell.length_b   1.000
_cell.length_c   1.000
_cell.angle_alpha   90.00
_cell.angle_beta   90.00
_cell.angle_gamma   90.00
#
_symmetry.space_group_name_H-M   'P 1'
#
loop_
_entity.id
_entity.type
_entity.pdbx_description
1 polymer ?
#
loop_
_entity_poly.entity_id
_entity_poly.type
_entity_poly.pdbx_seq_one_letter_code
_entity_poly.pdbx_strand_id
1 'polypeptide(L)'
;MASSKESMTLKPDDIDTRSMISMQELDPSPVEDEFPDLETGGHFPKPQSSPSVGETGTTGGRLSSLKLGLRGHSWDSWLSAFQRYSTYPPTLFLLLHWANTSLIPLVTRSVPESEPYLLLTRPIYQSPSLEHVVLTVPVLVHVASGVTLRNIRSSRRARLYGAETRSQRNLLTFWPRMSLQARLGYSLVPLLGAHVLVNRITPLIVDGGSSGVGLGYVAHGFARAPAFWDLYYVAFVAIGVWHFAGGWASWMGWRVTTRRKERDRKKGSLEGYLGHAESEQRVRRQRKMWWTVNGIAAYNGTEYRAVKEGQAYILNPPAQDAASKATKKDLKADEHSQSVFYNPIQQFNRDLSVLAIRAYGEHTLALKKQRAERKQQKAAASGKKRKREEGDREEQTHDQTHETETVAQSKSRSLPTQQAIAPSFTILDALSATGLRALRYALEIPFTSYVVANDLSALAIQSMKLNIQYNRLEGQIRPNNGDARAFMYSLLSPGSIPTADSHAGKFDVIDLDPYGTAAPFMDAAVQGVKDGGLLCVTCTDAGVWASHGYPEKSFALYGGVPVKGPHCHEGGLRLILHGLATSAAKYGLAIEPLLSLSIDFYARVFVRVHRSPAEVKFASGKMMVVYNCDSGCGAWSTQPITQTKQRLDKKGNPFYHFGFAQGPASDSHCEHCGTRTHLSGPMWAGPLHNPHFIRRILDMLPRADRSVYHTIDRIEGMLTTALEEDLSLEPTEVSVKQKSTDASGEDIPLGNPSAIIPRLDPAARDEHPFYFSLSSLSKVLHTSTVSIDAMRGALRHLGYRSTRSHARPNSIRTDAPWEVVWEIMREWVRQKSPVREGSLKPGSPGAAIMAKSRNNVQGSLGEGHSLSLLKSDIMAASEAKDVVEMITKVQAALYRAGALQESGEKIVSHSPLAGQSETQKGIRSQSQDRTAARPDLSSLEIIFDEAMGRDAAAKKRLVRYQINPRENWGPLSRASGGR
;
A
#
# COMPACT_ATOMS: atom_id res chain seq x y z
N MET A 1 27.88 -77.60 -20.69
CA MET A 1 27.82 -77.82 -19.24
C MET A 1 27.02 -76.66 -18.65
N ALA A 2 25.71 -76.88 -18.47
CA ALA A 2 25.06 -77.11 -17.16
C ALA A 2 24.93 -75.79 -16.37
N SER A 3 23.73 -75.19 -16.33
CA SER A 3 22.77 -75.25 -15.20
C SER A 3 23.13 -74.22 -14.12
N SER A 4 22.26 -73.39 -13.50
CA SER A 4 20.83 -73.45 -13.20
C SER A 4 20.39 -72.09 -12.62
N LYS A 5 19.10 -71.73 -12.80
CA LYS A 5 18.07 -71.32 -11.80
C LYS A 5 18.55 -70.76 -10.44
N GLU A 6 17.92 -69.80 -9.75
CA GLU A 6 16.57 -69.19 -9.78
C GLU A 6 16.54 -68.03 -8.75
N SER A 7 15.68 -67.03 -8.99
CA SER A 7 14.87 -66.27 -7.99
C SER A 7 15.54 -65.51 -6.82
N MET A 8 15.35 -64.17 -6.81
CA MET A 8 14.50 -63.50 -5.79
C MET A 8 14.28 -62.01 -6.12
N THR A 9 13.03 -61.59 -5.97
CA THR A 9 12.44 -60.25 -6.13
C THR A 9 12.91 -59.25 -5.08
N LEU A 10 13.27 -58.02 -5.48
CA LEU A 10 13.42 -56.86 -4.59
C LEU A 10 12.78 -55.59 -5.18
N LYS A 11 12.21 -54.77 -4.29
CA LYS A 11 11.33 -53.60 -4.47
C LYS A 11 12.02 -52.39 -5.12
N PRO A 12 11.28 -51.43 -5.70
CA PRO A 12 11.85 -50.17 -6.18
C PRO A 12 11.81 -49.13 -5.05
N ASP A 13 12.88 -49.02 -4.29
CA ASP A 13 13.25 -47.80 -3.57
C ASP A 13 14.77 -47.84 -3.43
N ASP A 14 15.44 -47.06 -4.28
CA ASP A 14 16.77 -46.44 -4.10
C ASP A 14 17.37 -46.12 -5.46
N ILE A 15 17.15 -44.87 -5.92
CA ILE A 15 18.08 -44.21 -6.85
C ILE A 15 18.62 -42.98 -6.13
N ASP A 16 19.89 -43.12 -5.76
CA ASP A 16 20.73 -42.20 -5.02
C ASP A 16 21.05 -40.95 -5.86
N THR A 17 20.45 -39.80 -5.50
CA THR A 17 20.82 -38.49 -6.05
C THR A 17 21.84 -37.81 -5.14
N ARG A 18 23.11 -38.19 -5.26
CA ARG A 18 24.24 -37.43 -4.71
C ARG A 18 25.25 -37.11 -5.81
N SER A 19 25.04 -35.98 -6.48
CA SER A 19 26.12 -35.15 -6.98
C SER A 19 26.02 -33.78 -6.31
N MET A 20 26.58 -33.73 -5.09
CA MET A 20 26.76 -32.52 -4.30
C MET A 20 27.94 -31.72 -4.85
N ILE A 21 27.66 -30.59 -5.51
CA ILE A 21 28.54 -29.43 -5.36
C ILE A 21 27.80 -28.52 -4.38
N SER A 22 28.26 -28.62 -3.15
CA SER A 22 27.78 -27.92 -1.96
C SER A 22 27.70 -26.41 -2.21
N MET A 23 26.48 -25.85 -2.15
CA MET A 23 26.30 -24.44 -1.81
C MET A 23 26.77 -24.27 -0.37
N GLN A 24 28.00 -23.81 -0.21
CA GLN A 24 28.50 -23.36 1.07
C GLN A 24 27.78 -22.06 1.39
N GLU A 25 26.76 -22.18 2.24
CA GLU A 25 26.13 -21.06 2.92
C GLU A 25 27.24 -20.40 3.75
N LEU A 26 27.76 -19.26 3.27
CA LEU A 26 28.67 -18.44 4.04
C LEU A 26 27.85 -17.83 5.18
N ASP A 27 28.08 -18.32 6.40
CA ASP A 27 27.63 -17.64 7.61
C ASP A 27 28.12 -16.18 7.55
N PRO A 28 27.24 -15.17 7.71
CA PRO A 28 27.71 -13.81 7.88
C PRO A 28 28.56 -13.76 9.16
N SER A 29 29.82 -13.36 8.97
CA SER A 29 30.78 -13.07 10.03
C SER A 29 30.13 -12.30 11.19
N PRO A 30 30.41 -12.64 12.47
CA PRO A 30 29.89 -11.89 13.59
C PRO A 30 30.55 -10.52 13.61
N VAL A 31 29.88 -9.52 13.04
CA VAL A 31 30.15 -8.14 13.40
C VAL A 31 29.52 -7.94 14.76
N GLU A 32 30.36 -7.76 15.78
CA GLU A 32 29.93 -7.31 17.09
C GLU A 32 29.35 -5.89 16.96
N ASP A 33 28.04 -5.81 16.76
CA ASP A 33 27.28 -4.57 16.86
C ASP A 33 27.02 -4.26 18.35
N GLU A 34 28.05 -3.82 19.06
CA GLU A 34 27.84 -2.95 20.23
C GLU A 34 27.35 -1.59 19.72
N PHE A 35 26.06 -1.32 19.85
CA PHE A 35 25.54 0.06 19.81
C PHE A 35 25.19 0.53 21.24
N PRO A 36 25.63 1.74 21.62
CA PRO A 36 25.48 2.26 22.98
C PRO A 36 24.02 2.69 23.25
N ASP A 37 23.58 2.43 24.48
CA ASP A 37 22.29 2.85 25.02
C ASP A 37 22.12 4.38 24.91
N LEU A 38 21.16 4.81 24.09
CA LEU A 38 20.66 6.19 24.08
C LEU A 38 19.62 6.38 25.20
N GLU A 39 20.11 6.64 26.42
CA GLU A 39 19.41 7.54 27.34
C GLU A 39 20.28 8.78 27.63
N THR A 40 19.63 9.94 27.51
CA THR A 40 20.00 11.25 28.10
C THR A 40 21.11 12.08 27.44
N GLY A 41 20.67 13.03 26.58
CA GLY A 41 21.09 14.43 26.68
C GLY A 41 22.35 14.85 25.92
N GLY A 42 22.21 15.16 24.62
CA GLY A 42 23.27 15.79 23.85
C GLY A 42 22.78 16.34 22.51
N HIS A 43 21.81 17.27 22.52
CA HIS A 43 21.34 17.92 21.28
C HIS A 43 22.10 19.20 20.92
N PHE A 44 23.28 19.44 21.49
CA PHE A 44 24.16 20.52 21.05
C PHE A 44 25.62 20.06 21.05
N PRO A 45 26.34 20.15 19.91
CA PRO A 45 27.79 20.02 19.92
C PRO A 45 28.38 21.27 20.57
N LYS A 46 29.08 21.12 21.70
CA LYS A 46 30.01 22.16 22.17
C LYS A 46 31.32 22.05 21.35
N PRO A 47 31.96 23.18 21.01
CA PRO A 47 33.14 23.20 20.16
C PRO A 47 34.33 22.55 20.86
N GLN A 48 35.09 21.75 20.11
CA GLN A 48 36.35 21.17 20.55
C GLN A 48 37.41 22.28 20.70
N SER A 49 37.94 22.46 21.91
CA SER A 49 39.24 23.10 22.12
C SER A 49 40.29 22.02 22.41
N SER A 50 41.48 22.23 21.84
CA SER A 50 42.70 21.42 21.83
C SER A 50 43.20 20.89 23.19
N PRO A 51 44.11 19.88 23.20
CA PRO A 51 44.47 19.16 24.41
C PRO A 51 45.60 19.86 25.19
N SER A 52 45.48 19.91 26.51
CA SER A 52 46.63 20.09 27.42
C SER A 52 46.35 19.49 28.80
N VAL A 53 47.14 18.47 29.12
CA VAL A 53 47.89 18.21 30.37
C VAL A 53 47.32 18.75 31.70
N GLY A 54 47.17 17.83 32.67
CA GLY A 54 47.60 18.06 34.06
C GLY A 54 46.52 18.25 35.13
N GLU A 55 46.71 17.52 36.23
CA GLU A 55 46.43 17.92 37.62
C GLU A 55 45.07 17.61 38.29
N THR A 56 45.11 16.52 39.08
CA THR A 56 44.89 16.43 40.55
C THR A 56 43.66 17.03 41.24
N GLY A 57 42.90 16.14 41.91
CA GLY A 57 42.16 16.38 43.17
C GLY A 57 40.82 17.13 43.04
N THR A 58 39.75 16.91 43.79
CA THR A 58 39.49 16.13 45.00
C THR A 58 37.96 16.01 45.19
N THR A 59 37.54 14.81 45.62
CA THR A 59 36.45 14.48 46.58
C THR A 59 35.01 15.01 46.42
N GLY A 60 34.07 14.06 46.34
CA GLY A 60 32.65 14.29 46.66
C GLY A 60 31.75 13.10 46.37
N GLY A 61 31.99 11.94 47.00
CA GLY A 61 31.28 10.69 46.72
C GLY A 61 29.81 10.66 47.14
N ARG A 62 28.99 9.95 46.36
CA ARG A 62 27.79 9.26 46.84
C ARG A 62 27.55 7.96 46.07
N LEU A 63 27.92 6.87 46.73
CA LEU A 63 27.33 5.53 46.75
C LEU A 63 27.05 4.86 45.38
N SER A 64 28.03 4.06 44.95
CA SER A 64 27.75 2.88 44.14
C SER A 64 27.07 1.82 45.01
N SER A 65 25.84 1.45 44.72
CA SER A 65 25.22 0.23 45.24
C SER A 65 25.04 -0.79 44.12
N LEU A 66 25.83 -1.86 44.23
CA LEU A 66 25.51 -3.24 43.86
C LEU A 66 25.10 -3.50 42.41
N LYS A 67 26.11 -3.74 41.56
CA LYS A 67 25.98 -4.50 40.31
C LYS A 67 25.70 -5.97 40.65
N LEU A 68 24.44 -6.34 40.76
CA LEU A 68 24.00 -7.73 40.58
C LEU A 68 23.76 -7.93 39.08
N GLY A 69 24.56 -8.79 38.44
CA GLY A 69 24.57 -9.00 36.99
C GLY A 69 23.24 -9.53 36.43
N LEU A 70 22.32 -8.62 36.10
CA LEU A 70 21.11 -8.88 35.32
C LEU A 70 21.11 -7.96 34.10
N ARG A 71 21.25 -8.56 32.91
CA ARG A 71 21.21 -7.87 31.60
C ARG A 71 19.91 -7.07 31.42
N GLY A 72 20.05 -5.80 31.01
CA GLY A 72 19.19 -5.13 30.02
C GLY A 72 17.68 -5.03 30.25
N HIS A 73 17.21 -4.66 31.45
CA HIS A 73 15.84 -4.18 31.64
C HIS A 73 15.82 -2.71 32.04
N SER A 74 15.20 -1.86 31.22
CA SER A 74 14.94 -0.46 31.55
C SER A 74 14.12 -0.36 32.86
N TRP A 75 14.34 0.70 33.63
CA TRP A 75 13.64 0.93 34.91
C TRP A 75 12.11 0.84 34.78
N ASP A 76 11.55 1.14 33.60
CA ASP A 76 10.11 1.01 33.32
C ASP A 76 9.63 -0.44 33.30
N SER A 77 10.46 -1.37 32.80
CA SER A 77 10.17 -2.81 32.80
C SER A 77 10.17 -3.33 34.23
N TRP A 78 11.18 -2.97 35.02
CA TRP A 78 11.27 -3.31 36.44
C TRP A 78 10.11 -2.74 37.25
N LEU A 79 9.77 -1.46 37.09
CA LEU A 79 8.63 -0.86 37.77
C LEU A 79 7.31 -1.52 37.38
N SER A 80 7.15 -1.89 36.10
CA SER A 80 5.95 -2.60 35.64
C SER A 80 5.89 -4.03 36.19
N ALA A 81 7.02 -4.71 36.30
CA ALA A 81 7.12 -6.03 36.92
C ALA A 81 6.80 -5.95 38.42
N PHE A 82 7.41 -5.00 39.15
CA PHE A 82 7.12 -4.77 40.56
C PHE A 82 5.64 -4.46 40.80
N GLN A 83 5.02 -3.62 39.97
CA GLN A 83 3.59 -3.34 40.08
C GLN A 83 2.72 -4.59 39.88
N ARG A 84 3.10 -5.48 38.94
CA ARG A 84 2.36 -6.69 38.60
C ARG A 84 2.53 -7.79 39.65
N TYR A 85 3.75 -8.07 40.09
CA TYR A 85 4.00 -9.18 41.01
C TYR A 85 3.67 -8.83 42.46
N SER A 86 3.65 -7.54 42.83
CA SER A 86 3.21 -7.10 44.15
C SER A 86 1.72 -7.34 44.44
N THR A 87 0.89 -7.72 43.46
CA THR A 87 -0.54 -7.98 43.70
C THR A 87 -0.84 -9.36 44.26
N TYR A 88 0.05 -10.36 44.09
CA TYR A 88 -0.22 -11.73 44.54
C TYR A 88 -0.32 -11.86 46.06
N PRO A 89 0.66 -11.37 46.87
CA PRO A 89 0.60 -11.56 48.31
C PRO A 89 -0.59 -10.85 48.98
N PRO A 90 -0.94 -9.58 48.64
CA PRO A 90 -2.14 -8.93 49.16
C PRO A 90 -3.45 -9.58 48.72
N THR A 91 -3.50 -10.21 47.53
CA THR A 91 -4.69 -10.94 47.08
C THR A 91 -4.94 -12.16 47.94
N LEU A 92 -3.88 -12.92 48.25
CA LEU A 92 -3.99 -14.08 49.14
C LEU A 92 -4.42 -13.67 50.55
N PHE A 93 -3.83 -12.58 51.08
CA PHE A 93 -4.26 -12.00 52.35
C PHE A 93 -5.73 -11.59 52.33
N LEU A 94 -6.18 -10.88 51.27
CA LEU A 94 -7.56 -10.40 51.18
C LEU A 94 -8.57 -11.55 51.12
N LEU A 95 -8.25 -12.65 50.44
CA LEU A 95 -9.10 -13.84 50.40
C LEU A 95 -9.25 -14.46 51.79
N LEU A 96 -8.15 -14.63 52.51
CA LEU A 96 -8.16 -15.14 53.89
C LEU A 96 -8.89 -14.17 54.83
N HIS A 97 -8.63 -12.88 54.70
CA HIS A 97 -9.26 -11.85 55.52
C HIS A 97 -10.78 -11.80 55.27
N TRP A 98 -11.23 -11.76 54.01
CA TRP A 98 -12.64 -11.78 53.64
C TRP A 98 -13.36 -13.04 54.14
N ALA A 99 -12.71 -14.21 54.05
CA ALA A 99 -13.28 -15.44 54.58
C ALA A 99 -13.56 -15.34 56.09
N ASN A 100 -12.62 -14.81 56.88
CA ASN A 100 -12.73 -14.77 58.34
C ASN A 100 -13.51 -13.59 58.90
N THR A 101 -13.47 -12.42 58.25
CA THR A 101 -14.12 -11.21 58.75
C THR A 101 -15.48 -10.92 58.13
N SER A 102 -15.80 -11.55 57.00
CA SER A 102 -17.08 -11.36 56.30
C SER A 102 -17.86 -12.65 56.10
N LEU A 103 -17.25 -13.67 55.47
CA LEU A 103 -17.97 -14.89 55.08
C LEU A 103 -18.37 -15.74 56.28
N ILE A 104 -17.44 -16.03 57.19
CA ILE A 104 -17.69 -16.87 58.36
C ILE A 104 -18.72 -16.23 59.30
N PRO A 105 -18.61 -14.93 59.69
CA PRO A 105 -19.63 -14.26 60.49
C PRO A 105 -21.01 -14.22 59.82
N LEU A 106 -21.06 -14.15 58.49
CA LEU A 106 -22.31 -14.19 57.74
C LEU A 106 -22.96 -15.59 57.78
N VAL A 107 -22.15 -16.65 57.73
CA VAL A 107 -22.60 -18.05 57.77
C VAL A 107 -23.05 -18.47 59.16
N THR A 108 -22.27 -18.15 60.19
CA THR A 108 -22.57 -18.50 61.59
C THR A 108 -23.64 -17.60 62.20
N ARG A 109 -23.83 -16.38 61.67
CA ARG A 109 -24.74 -15.34 62.20
C ARG A 109 -24.50 -15.02 63.68
N SER A 110 -23.32 -15.34 64.21
CA SER A 110 -22.96 -15.20 65.62
C SER A 110 -21.52 -14.74 65.75
N VAL A 111 -21.33 -13.60 66.43
CA VAL A 111 -19.99 -13.02 66.68
C VAL A 111 -19.15 -13.94 67.59
N PRO A 112 -19.68 -14.45 68.73
CA PRO A 112 -18.93 -15.38 69.59
C PRO A 112 -18.52 -16.68 68.89
N GLU A 113 -19.35 -17.21 67.99
CA GLU A 113 -19.04 -18.46 67.26
C GLU A 113 -18.01 -18.25 66.15
N SER A 114 -17.82 -17.01 65.69
CA SER A 114 -16.90 -16.67 64.59
C SER A 114 -15.49 -16.33 65.08
N GLU A 115 -15.36 -15.89 66.32
CA GLU A 115 -14.10 -15.47 66.93
C GLU A 115 -12.99 -16.54 66.89
N PRO A 116 -13.27 -17.85 67.14
CA PRO A 116 -12.24 -18.90 67.07
C PRO A 116 -11.63 -19.07 65.67
N TYR A 117 -12.41 -18.85 64.61
CA TYR A 117 -11.93 -18.96 63.23
C TYR A 117 -10.99 -17.80 62.86
N LEU A 118 -11.21 -16.62 63.45
CA LEU A 118 -10.31 -15.48 63.31
C LEU A 118 -8.95 -15.76 63.96
N LEU A 119 -8.93 -16.51 65.08
CA LEU A 119 -7.69 -16.96 65.72
C LEU A 119 -6.93 -18.01 64.91
N LEU A 120 -7.62 -18.88 64.14
CA LEU A 120 -6.99 -19.94 63.36
C LEU A 120 -6.09 -19.43 62.23
N THR A 121 -6.48 -18.32 61.59
CA THR A 121 -5.73 -17.75 60.47
C THR A 121 -4.74 -16.67 60.88
N ARG A 122 -4.81 -16.23 62.14
CA ARG A 122 -3.95 -15.22 62.73
C ARG A 122 -2.44 -15.51 62.56
N PRO A 123 -1.94 -16.74 62.77
CA PRO A 123 -0.51 -17.04 62.62
C PRO A 123 -0.01 -16.91 61.17
N ILE A 124 -0.91 -17.03 60.19
CA ILE A 124 -0.58 -17.06 58.75
C ILE A 124 -0.22 -15.66 58.24
N TYR A 125 -0.77 -14.59 58.83
CA TYR A 125 -0.58 -13.23 58.33
C TYR A 125 -0.37 -12.13 59.37
N GLN A 126 -0.52 -12.38 60.68
CA GLN A 126 -0.27 -11.39 61.74
C GLN A 126 1.02 -11.64 62.54
N SER A 127 1.93 -12.50 62.06
CA SER A 127 3.24 -12.62 62.72
C SER A 127 4.06 -11.33 62.47
N PRO A 128 4.80 -10.82 63.48
CA PRO A 128 5.42 -9.50 63.43
C PRO A 128 6.29 -9.25 62.19
N SER A 129 6.91 -10.30 61.63
CA SER A 129 7.77 -10.19 60.46
C SER A 129 7.03 -10.51 59.15
N LEU A 130 6.06 -11.43 59.15
CA LEU A 130 5.41 -11.92 57.94
C LEU A 130 4.33 -10.96 57.42
N GLU A 131 3.64 -10.25 58.31
CA GLU A 131 2.62 -9.25 57.93
C GLU A 131 3.19 -8.17 57.01
N HIS A 132 4.40 -7.68 57.35
CA HIS A 132 5.05 -6.65 56.56
C HIS A 132 5.50 -7.17 55.18
N VAL A 133 5.95 -8.41 55.10
CA VAL A 133 6.39 -9.05 53.84
C VAL A 133 5.22 -9.41 52.94
N VAL A 134 4.10 -9.90 53.51
CA VAL A 134 2.94 -10.35 52.74
C VAL A 134 2.01 -9.21 52.38
N LEU A 135 1.89 -8.18 53.22
CA LEU A 135 0.89 -7.12 53.03
C LEU A 135 1.50 -5.73 52.89
N THR A 136 2.30 -5.28 53.86
CA THR A 136 2.73 -3.86 53.92
C THR A 136 3.65 -3.48 52.75
N VAL A 137 4.73 -4.25 52.56
CA VAL A 137 5.73 -3.98 51.51
C VAL A 137 5.12 -4.13 50.11
N PRO A 138 4.39 -5.22 49.77
CA PRO A 138 3.80 -5.35 48.44
C PRO A 138 2.79 -4.25 48.11
N VAL A 139 1.92 -3.86 49.06
CA VAL A 139 0.95 -2.76 48.82
C VAL A 139 1.67 -1.44 48.56
N LEU A 140 2.70 -1.11 49.34
CA LEU A 140 3.51 0.11 49.13
C LEU A 140 4.22 0.08 47.77
N VAL A 141 4.82 -1.06 47.41
CA VAL A 141 5.47 -1.26 46.11
C VAL A 141 4.45 -1.10 44.97
N HIS A 142 3.25 -1.66 45.09
CA HIS A 142 2.19 -1.55 44.09
C HIS A 142 1.76 -0.09 43.85
N VAL A 143 1.54 0.66 44.94
CA VAL A 143 1.12 2.07 44.85
C VAL A 143 2.26 2.94 44.32
N ALA A 144 3.47 2.78 44.86
CA ALA A 144 4.64 3.58 44.48
C ALA A 144 5.03 3.36 43.00
N SER A 145 5.09 2.10 42.56
CA SER A 145 5.37 1.76 41.16
C SER A 145 4.28 2.28 40.23
N GLY A 146 3.00 2.16 40.61
CA GLY A 146 1.87 2.67 39.82
C GLY A 146 1.87 4.20 39.65
N VAL A 147 2.14 4.94 40.72
CA VAL A 147 2.26 6.42 40.68
C VAL A 147 3.47 6.84 39.85
N THR A 148 4.61 6.17 40.05
CA THR A 148 5.86 6.47 39.35
C THR A 148 5.73 6.23 37.84
N LEU A 149 5.21 5.06 37.44
CA LEU A 149 4.94 4.74 36.03
C LEU A 149 3.96 5.74 35.40
N ARG A 150 2.95 6.18 36.15
CA ARG A 150 2.00 7.19 35.67
C ARG A 150 2.70 8.52 35.42
N ASN A 151 3.55 8.97 36.35
CA ASN A 151 4.29 10.21 36.24
C ASN A 151 5.35 10.16 35.12
N ILE A 152 6.08 9.05 34.96
CA ILE A 152 7.05 8.89 33.87
C ILE A 152 6.34 8.90 32.51
N ARG A 153 5.27 8.11 32.36
CA ARG A 153 4.47 8.08 31.13
C ARG A 153 3.76 9.40 30.86
N SER A 154 3.45 10.19 31.89
CA SER A 154 2.89 11.53 31.77
C SER A 154 3.92 12.52 31.22
N SER A 155 5.13 12.49 31.77
CA SER A 155 6.22 13.39 31.45
C SER A 155 6.74 13.14 30.04
N ARG A 156 6.93 11.87 29.64
CA ARG A 156 7.32 11.52 28.27
C ARG A 156 6.25 11.91 27.25
N ARG A 157 4.97 11.70 27.56
CA ARG A 157 3.88 12.17 26.70
C ARG A 157 3.87 13.68 26.56
N ALA A 158 4.11 14.44 27.63
CA ALA A 158 4.20 15.89 27.53
C ALA A 158 5.41 16.36 26.70
N ARG A 159 6.56 15.69 26.83
CA ARG A 159 7.75 15.94 25.98
C ARG A 159 7.49 15.66 24.50
N LEU A 160 6.73 14.61 24.17
CA LEU A 160 6.31 14.30 22.80
C LEU A 160 5.46 15.41 22.17
N TYR A 161 4.80 16.26 22.98
CA TYR A 161 4.03 17.42 22.52
C TYR A 161 4.77 18.75 22.71
N GLY A 162 6.10 18.72 22.89
CA GLY A 162 6.94 19.93 22.95
C GLY A 162 6.89 20.70 24.27
N ALA A 163 6.25 20.17 25.31
CA ALA A 163 6.18 20.82 26.63
C ALA A 163 7.39 20.42 27.50
N GLU A 164 8.51 21.15 27.33
CA GLU A 164 9.74 20.87 28.06
C GLU A 164 9.70 21.42 29.49
N THR A 165 9.15 22.61 29.68
CA THR A 165 9.08 23.28 30.99
C THR A 165 7.84 22.87 31.81
N ARG A 166 7.92 22.96 33.14
CA ARG A 166 6.81 22.57 34.05
C ARG A 166 5.58 23.47 33.87
N SER A 167 5.76 24.74 33.50
CA SER A 167 4.68 25.69 33.21
C SER A 167 3.96 25.35 31.90
N GLN A 168 4.67 24.97 30.85
CA GLN A 168 4.08 24.51 29.58
C GLN A 168 3.26 23.22 29.74
N ARG A 169 3.68 22.31 30.63
CA ARG A 169 2.92 21.08 30.92
C ARG A 169 1.57 21.36 31.58
N ASN A 170 1.48 22.42 32.39
CA ASN A 170 0.24 22.80 33.06
C ASN A 170 -0.76 23.49 32.11
N LEU A 171 -0.33 23.97 30.94
CA LEU A 171 -1.19 24.58 29.91
C LEU A 171 -1.92 23.54 29.03
N LEU A 172 -1.55 22.25 29.13
CA LEU A 172 -2.16 21.17 28.35
C LEU A 172 -3.45 20.66 29.03
N THR A 173 -4.61 21.16 28.61
CA THR A 173 -5.93 20.88 29.23
C THR A 173 -6.63 19.59 28.74
N PHE A 174 -6.14 18.94 27.68
CA PHE A 174 -6.76 17.73 27.12
C PHE A 174 -6.04 16.43 27.58
N TRP A 175 -6.09 16.13 28.87
CA TRP A 175 -5.47 14.91 29.40
C TRP A 175 -6.42 13.71 29.37
N PRO A 176 -5.96 12.49 29.00
CA PRO A 176 -6.83 11.32 29.02
C PRO A 176 -7.35 11.07 30.43
N ARG A 177 -8.68 10.93 30.55
CA ARG A 177 -9.36 10.69 31.83
C ARG A 177 -8.74 9.48 32.53
N MET A 178 -8.52 9.59 33.84
CA MET A 178 -8.00 8.49 34.65
C MET A 178 -8.88 7.25 34.44
N SER A 179 -8.25 6.09 34.20
CA SER A 179 -9.01 4.83 34.13
C SER A 179 -9.82 4.64 35.41
N LEU A 180 -11.01 4.05 35.30
CA LEU A 180 -11.86 3.74 36.46
C LEU A 180 -11.06 2.97 37.52
N GLN A 181 -10.25 2.00 37.07
CA GLN A 181 -9.36 1.22 37.92
C GLN A 181 -8.37 2.07 38.73
N ALA A 182 -7.77 3.09 38.10
CA ALA A 182 -6.86 3.99 38.79
C ALA A 182 -7.62 4.90 39.77
N ARG A 183 -8.81 5.40 39.40
CA ARG A 183 -9.65 6.22 40.29
C ARG A 183 -10.03 5.45 41.55
N LEU A 184 -10.48 4.21 41.38
CA LEU A 184 -10.79 3.32 42.50
C LEU A 184 -9.57 3.06 43.38
N GLY A 185 -8.39 2.83 42.78
CA GLY A 185 -7.14 2.65 43.52
C GLY A 185 -6.78 3.87 44.38
N TYR A 186 -6.85 5.08 43.83
CA TYR A 186 -6.57 6.31 44.60
C TYR A 186 -7.61 6.57 45.70
N SER A 187 -8.89 6.25 45.46
CA SER A 187 -9.93 6.33 46.47
C SER A 187 -9.77 5.28 47.57
N LEU A 188 -9.18 4.11 47.26
CA LEU A 188 -8.97 3.02 48.21
C LEU A 188 -7.85 3.31 49.22
N VAL A 189 -6.79 4.04 48.82
CA VAL A 189 -5.63 4.35 49.69
C VAL A 189 -6.03 5.01 51.03
N PRO A 190 -6.79 6.13 51.06
CA PRO A 190 -7.16 6.77 52.33
C PRO A 190 -8.12 5.90 53.15
N LEU A 191 -9.01 5.13 52.51
CA LEU A 191 -9.89 4.21 53.21
C LEU A 191 -9.10 3.05 53.84
N LEU A 192 -8.14 2.47 53.13
CA LEU A 192 -7.27 1.45 53.71
C LEU A 192 -6.45 2.02 54.88
N GLY A 193 -5.95 3.26 54.75
CA GLY A 193 -5.22 3.95 55.82
C GLY A 193 -6.06 4.14 57.08
N ALA A 194 -7.32 4.59 56.94
CA ALA A 194 -8.23 4.73 58.08
C ALA A 194 -8.58 3.37 58.72
N HIS A 195 -8.74 2.32 57.91
CA HIS A 195 -8.97 0.96 58.41
C HIS A 195 -7.79 0.43 59.23
N VAL A 196 -6.55 0.67 58.77
CA VAL A 196 -5.32 0.31 59.49
C VAL A 196 -5.15 1.17 60.75
N LEU A 197 -5.47 2.46 60.69
CA LEU A 197 -5.38 3.35 61.85
C LEU A 197 -6.25 2.83 62.99
N VAL A 198 -7.52 2.55 62.71
CA VAL A 198 -8.51 2.13 63.72
C VAL A 198 -8.23 0.73 64.25
N ASN A 199 -7.93 -0.23 63.36
CA ASN A 199 -7.84 -1.64 63.77
C ASN A 199 -6.42 -2.12 64.08
N ARG A 200 -5.38 -1.33 63.78
CA ARG A 200 -3.98 -1.74 64.00
C ARG A 200 -3.20 -0.72 64.83
N ILE A 201 -3.22 0.56 64.45
CA ILE A 201 -2.38 1.60 65.08
C ILE A 201 -2.95 2.04 66.42
N THR A 202 -4.25 2.35 66.50
CA THR A 202 -4.87 2.81 67.76
C THR A 202 -4.75 1.76 68.88
N PRO A 203 -5.05 0.47 68.67
CA PRO A 203 -4.86 -0.55 69.71
C PRO A 203 -3.38 -0.78 70.06
N LEU A 204 -2.47 -0.62 69.09
CA LEU A 204 -1.02 -0.68 69.37
C LEU A 204 -0.57 0.44 70.31
N ILE A 205 -1.11 1.66 70.15
CA ILE A 205 -0.77 2.81 71.01
C ILE A 205 -1.38 2.67 72.40
N VAL A 206 -2.60 2.15 72.51
CA VAL A 206 -3.35 2.08 73.79
C VAL A 206 -3.01 0.81 74.58
N ASP A 207 -3.05 -0.35 73.92
CA ASP A 207 -2.95 -1.67 74.57
C ASP A 207 -1.57 -2.32 74.39
N GLY A 208 -0.61 -1.63 73.76
CA GLY A 208 0.74 -2.14 73.48
C GLY A 208 0.80 -3.24 72.41
N GLY A 209 -0.35 -3.58 71.79
CA GLY A 209 -0.46 -4.60 70.76
C GLY A 209 -1.86 -4.66 70.15
N SER A 210 -1.95 -5.07 68.89
CA SER A 210 -3.25 -5.29 68.21
C SER A 210 -3.64 -6.78 68.17
N SER A 211 -3.04 -7.59 69.05
CA SER A 211 -3.44 -8.98 69.29
C SER A 211 -4.80 -9.10 70.00
N GLY A 212 -5.33 -8.02 70.61
CA GLY A 212 -6.65 -8.02 71.23
C GLY A 212 -7.83 -7.72 70.28
N VAL A 213 -7.56 -7.37 69.02
CA VAL A 213 -8.59 -6.89 68.08
C VAL A 213 -9.35 -8.06 67.48
N GLY A 214 -10.57 -8.29 67.98
CA GLY A 214 -11.51 -9.33 67.54
C GLY A 214 -12.75 -8.78 66.82
N LEU A 215 -13.67 -9.65 66.42
CA LEU A 215 -14.94 -9.23 65.80
C LEU A 215 -15.80 -8.41 66.76
N GLY A 216 -15.70 -8.68 68.07
CA GLY A 216 -16.35 -7.89 69.12
C GLY A 216 -15.89 -6.43 69.18
N TYR A 217 -14.59 -6.17 68.95
CA TYR A 217 -14.04 -4.80 68.89
C TYR A 217 -14.63 -4.02 67.72
N VAL A 218 -14.68 -4.66 66.54
CA VAL A 218 -15.26 -4.07 65.33
C VAL A 218 -16.76 -3.84 65.50
N ALA A 219 -17.49 -4.82 66.04
CA ALA A 219 -18.92 -4.73 66.33
C ALA A 219 -19.25 -3.60 67.32
N HIS A 220 -18.41 -3.38 68.32
CA HIS A 220 -18.55 -2.24 69.23
C HIS A 220 -18.40 -0.89 68.49
N GLY A 221 -17.50 -0.80 67.51
CA GLY A 221 -17.38 0.36 66.63
C GLY A 221 -18.68 0.66 65.89
N PHE A 222 -19.28 -0.36 65.26
CA PHE A 222 -20.58 -0.26 64.60
C PHE A 222 -21.70 0.15 65.58
N ALA A 223 -21.74 -0.43 66.78
CA ALA A 223 -22.75 -0.08 67.77
C ALA A 223 -22.66 1.38 68.24
N ARG A 224 -21.45 1.94 68.32
CA ARG A 224 -21.22 3.32 68.80
C ARG A 224 -21.58 4.39 67.77
N ALA A 225 -21.38 4.13 66.49
CA ALA A 225 -21.67 5.07 65.41
C ALA A 225 -22.13 4.34 64.14
N PRO A 226 -23.35 3.76 64.14
CA PRO A 226 -23.79 2.83 63.10
C PRO A 226 -23.79 3.48 61.70
N ALA A 227 -24.40 4.66 61.56
CA ALA A 227 -24.47 5.36 60.27
C ALA A 227 -23.10 5.67 59.66
N PHE A 228 -22.12 6.05 60.49
CA PHE A 228 -20.78 6.38 60.02
C PHE A 228 -20.02 5.13 59.57
N TRP A 229 -19.98 4.09 60.42
CA TRP A 229 -19.24 2.87 60.14
C TRP A 229 -19.88 2.03 59.03
N ASP A 230 -21.21 1.97 58.94
CA ASP A 230 -21.91 1.29 57.86
C ASP A 230 -21.59 1.93 56.51
N LEU A 231 -21.71 3.26 56.39
CA LEU A 231 -21.40 3.96 55.15
C LEU A 231 -19.92 3.79 54.76
N TYR A 232 -19.02 3.89 55.75
CA TYR A 232 -17.59 3.71 55.54
C TYR A 232 -17.25 2.31 55.02
N TYR A 233 -17.71 1.25 55.69
CA TYR A 233 -17.38 -0.12 55.31
C TYR A 233 -18.07 -0.54 54.00
N VAL A 234 -19.29 -0.07 53.72
CA VAL A 234 -19.95 -0.27 52.40
C VAL A 234 -19.12 0.35 51.28
N ALA A 235 -18.68 1.61 51.45
CA ALA A 235 -17.83 2.27 50.46
C ALA A 235 -16.46 1.59 50.31
N PHE A 236 -15.83 1.22 51.43
CA PHE A 236 -14.52 0.56 51.46
C PHE A 236 -14.54 -0.80 50.77
N VAL A 237 -15.52 -1.65 51.09
CA VAL A 237 -15.66 -2.98 50.47
C VAL A 237 -16.04 -2.85 49.00
N ALA A 238 -16.97 -1.97 48.63
CA ALA A 238 -17.38 -1.80 47.23
C ALA A 238 -16.22 -1.31 46.35
N ILE A 239 -15.49 -0.29 46.79
CA ILE A 239 -14.33 0.25 46.07
C ILE A 239 -13.20 -0.80 46.03
N GLY A 240 -12.96 -1.48 47.16
CA GLY A 240 -11.99 -2.56 47.28
C GLY A 240 -12.27 -3.69 46.29
N VAL A 241 -13.43 -4.32 46.37
CA VAL A 241 -13.82 -5.44 45.48
C VAL A 241 -13.73 -5.04 44.02
N TRP A 242 -14.21 -3.85 43.65
CA TRP A 242 -14.14 -3.40 42.26
C TRP A 242 -12.70 -3.17 41.80
N HIS A 243 -11.83 -2.67 42.67
CA HIS A 243 -10.40 -2.51 42.37
C HIS A 243 -9.70 -3.88 42.27
N PHE A 244 -9.89 -4.80 43.20
CA PHE A 244 -9.22 -6.10 43.15
C PHE A 244 -9.75 -6.97 42.00
N ALA A 245 -11.06 -7.18 41.90
CA ALA A 245 -11.66 -8.00 40.84
C ALA A 245 -11.49 -7.35 39.45
N GLY A 246 -11.63 -6.02 39.34
CA GLY A 246 -11.38 -5.29 38.10
C GLY A 246 -9.91 -5.32 37.68
N GLY A 247 -8.99 -5.32 38.64
CA GLY A 247 -7.54 -5.46 38.43
C GLY A 247 -7.19 -6.85 37.89
N TRP A 248 -7.69 -7.90 38.55
CA TRP A 248 -7.52 -9.30 38.12
C TRP A 248 -8.19 -9.59 36.77
N ALA A 249 -9.40 -9.05 36.54
CA ALA A 249 -10.05 -9.14 35.24
C ALA A 249 -9.22 -8.47 34.14
N SER A 250 -8.70 -7.26 34.39
CA SER A 250 -7.81 -6.60 33.44
C SER A 250 -6.49 -7.36 33.23
N TRP A 251 -6.00 -8.08 34.24
CA TRP A 251 -4.79 -8.90 34.16
C TRP A 251 -5.03 -10.19 33.34
N MET A 252 -6.18 -10.85 33.52
CA MET A 252 -6.62 -12.01 32.73
C MET A 252 -7.13 -11.64 31.32
N GLY A 253 -7.03 -10.37 30.92
CA GLY A 253 -7.47 -9.88 29.60
C GLY A 253 -8.97 -9.62 29.47
N TRP A 254 -9.75 -9.76 30.54
CA TRP A 254 -11.18 -9.46 30.58
C TRP A 254 -11.41 -7.96 30.76
N ARG A 255 -11.48 -7.19 29.66
CA ARG A 255 -11.86 -5.78 29.74
C ARG A 255 -13.38 -5.63 29.75
N VAL A 256 -13.95 -5.39 30.93
CA VAL A 256 -15.32 -4.86 31.06
C VAL A 256 -15.33 -3.43 30.53
N THR A 257 -15.60 -3.27 29.23
CA THR A 257 -15.91 -1.95 28.68
C THR A 257 -17.35 -1.63 29.06
N THR A 258 -17.53 -0.75 30.04
CA THR A 258 -18.80 -0.06 30.25
C THR A 258 -19.03 0.87 29.07
N ARG A 259 -19.43 0.29 27.93
CA ARG A 259 -19.78 1.05 26.74
C ARG A 259 -21.16 1.66 26.99
N ARG A 260 -21.16 2.87 27.55
CA ARG A 260 -22.30 3.77 27.55
C ARG A 260 -22.71 3.99 26.09
N LYS A 261 -23.88 3.47 25.76
CA LYS A 261 -24.52 3.46 24.46
C LYS A 261 -25.23 4.81 24.30
N GLU A 262 -24.64 5.76 23.60
CA GLU A 262 -25.35 6.94 23.11
C GLU A 262 -25.72 6.71 21.65
N ARG A 263 -27.00 6.41 21.42
CA ARG A 263 -27.67 6.58 20.13
C ARG A 263 -28.95 7.37 20.43
N ASP A 264 -29.13 8.47 19.73
CA ASP A 264 -30.18 9.48 19.89
C ASP A 264 -31.61 8.92 19.96
N ARG A 265 -32.41 9.34 20.96
CA ARG A 265 -33.49 10.35 20.80
C ARG A 265 -34.30 10.55 22.10
N LYS A 266 -34.43 11.84 22.45
CA LYS A 266 -35.45 12.59 23.22
C LYS A 266 -36.14 11.95 24.46
N LYS A 267 -35.84 12.60 25.59
CA LYS A 267 -36.66 12.91 26.80
C LYS A 267 -37.64 11.85 27.34
N GLY A 268 -37.40 11.51 28.62
CA GLY A 268 -38.46 11.53 29.62
C GLY A 268 -38.72 10.22 30.36
N SER A 269 -38.19 10.14 31.58
CA SER A 269 -38.88 9.73 32.81
C SER A 269 -39.48 8.32 32.94
N LEU A 270 -39.15 7.74 34.10
CA LEU A 270 -39.81 6.66 34.83
C LEU A 270 -39.54 5.22 34.38
N GLU A 271 -38.58 4.66 35.10
CA GLU A 271 -38.38 3.24 35.38
C GLU A 271 -39.57 2.68 36.18
N GLY A 272 -39.95 1.43 35.89
CA GLY A 272 -40.95 0.63 36.59
C GLY A 272 -41.66 -0.29 35.58
N TYR A 273 -42.04 -1.52 35.87
CA TYR A 273 -42.04 -2.33 37.08
C TYR A 273 -42.38 -3.76 36.56
N LEU A 274 -41.94 -4.81 37.25
CA LEU A 274 -42.34 -6.23 37.12
C LEU A 274 -41.61 -7.15 36.10
N GLY A 275 -40.94 -8.16 36.68
CA GLY A 275 -41.29 -9.56 36.38
C GLY A 275 -40.34 -10.36 35.50
N HIS A 276 -39.62 -11.30 36.11
CA HIS A 276 -38.76 -12.29 35.46
C HIS A 276 -39.49 -13.23 34.48
N ALA A 277 -38.92 -13.42 33.28
CA ALA A 277 -38.95 -14.68 32.51
C ALA A 277 -37.83 -14.77 31.45
N GLU A 278 -36.71 -14.05 31.59
CA GLU A 278 -35.68 -13.95 30.55
C GLU A 278 -34.46 -14.88 30.73
N SER A 279 -34.38 -15.79 31.70
CA SER A 279 -33.10 -16.50 31.99
C SER A 279 -32.61 -17.41 30.86
N GLU A 280 -33.46 -18.18 30.18
CA GLU A 280 -33.02 -19.05 29.07
C GLU A 280 -32.77 -18.28 27.76
N GLN A 281 -33.61 -17.29 27.45
CA GLN A 281 -33.38 -16.41 26.31
C GLN A 281 -32.17 -15.52 26.51
N ARG A 282 -31.86 -15.13 27.75
CA ARG A 282 -30.65 -14.36 28.10
C ARG A 282 -29.41 -15.23 28.07
N VAL A 283 -29.46 -16.51 28.44
CA VAL A 283 -28.35 -17.45 28.23
C VAL A 283 -28.14 -17.76 26.74
N ARG A 284 -29.20 -17.92 25.94
CA ARG A 284 -29.10 -18.06 24.47
C ARG A 284 -28.66 -16.77 23.79
N ARG A 285 -29.09 -15.60 24.28
CA ARG A 285 -28.64 -14.28 23.82
C ARG A 285 -27.22 -13.98 24.29
N GLN A 286 -26.79 -14.44 25.46
CA GLN A 286 -25.43 -14.32 25.96
C GLN A 286 -24.50 -15.26 25.21
N ARG A 287 -24.92 -16.49 24.89
CA ARG A 287 -24.19 -17.39 23.98
C ARG A 287 -24.14 -16.80 22.57
N LYS A 288 -25.27 -16.42 21.96
CA LYS A 288 -25.28 -15.72 20.65
C LYS A 288 -24.46 -14.44 20.67
N MET A 289 -24.52 -13.63 21.73
CA MET A 289 -23.67 -12.45 21.89
C MET A 289 -22.21 -12.84 22.04
N TRP A 290 -21.87 -13.91 22.76
CA TRP A 290 -20.50 -14.39 22.89
C TRP A 290 -19.93 -14.86 21.54
N TRP A 291 -20.71 -15.60 20.75
CA TRP A 291 -20.38 -15.96 19.36
C TRP A 291 -20.23 -14.70 18.47
N THR A 292 -21.14 -13.72 18.61
CA THR A 292 -21.14 -12.48 17.81
C THR A 292 -20.02 -11.49 18.22
N VAL A 293 -19.65 -11.44 19.50
CA VAL A 293 -18.70 -10.47 20.07
C VAL A 293 -17.26 -10.93 19.91
N ASN A 294 -16.99 -12.24 19.94
CA ASN A 294 -15.65 -12.78 19.69
C ASN A 294 -15.42 -13.19 18.21
N GLY A 295 -16.46 -13.09 17.37
CA GLY A 295 -16.40 -13.55 15.99
C GLY A 295 -16.15 -15.05 15.92
N ILE A 296 -16.61 -15.84 16.89
CA ILE A 296 -16.48 -17.29 16.85
C ILE A 296 -17.76 -17.83 16.18
N ALA A 297 -17.61 -18.69 15.17
CA ALA A 297 -18.69 -19.39 14.49
C ALA A 297 -18.51 -20.89 14.70
N ALA A 298 -19.52 -21.55 15.28
CA ALA A 298 -19.60 -23.00 15.26
C ALA A 298 -20.16 -23.44 13.90
N TYR A 299 -19.37 -24.17 13.12
CA TYR A 299 -19.79 -24.70 11.83
C TYR A 299 -19.37 -26.18 11.74
N ASN A 300 -20.31 -27.07 11.38
CA ASN A 300 -20.12 -28.52 11.37
C ASN A 300 -19.53 -29.11 12.67
N GLY A 301 -19.90 -28.55 13.83
CA GLY A 301 -19.43 -29.02 15.15
C GLY A 301 -18.01 -28.59 15.55
N THR A 302 -17.31 -27.83 14.70
CA THR A 302 -16.00 -27.25 15.01
C THR A 302 -16.10 -25.74 15.23
N GLU A 303 -15.34 -25.21 16.18
CA GLU A 303 -15.27 -23.78 16.47
C GLU A 303 -14.27 -23.09 15.55
N TYR A 304 -14.71 -22.05 14.84
CA TYR A 304 -13.89 -21.22 13.97
C TYR A 304 -13.95 -19.77 14.41
N ARG A 305 -12.93 -18.97 14.10
CA ARG A 305 -13.00 -17.51 14.12
C ARG A 305 -13.43 -17.00 12.75
N ALA A 306 -14.64 -16.50 12.65
CA ALA A 306 -15.18 -15.84 11.47
C ALA A 306 -14.60 -14.42 11.33
N VAL A 307 -13.92 -14.16 10.22
CA VAL A 307 -13.47 -12.83 9.81
C VAL A 307 -14.36 -12.37 8.66
N LYS A 308 -14.97 -11.19 8.80
CA LYS A 308 -15.75 -10.55 7.74
C LYS A 308 -14.89 -9.53 7.00
N GLU A 309 -14.85 -9.62 5.68
CA GLU A 309 -14.31 -8.58 4.81
C GLU A 309 -15.23 -8.36 3.62
N GLY A 310 -15.66 -7.11 3.41
CA GLY A 310 -16.72 -6.81 2.44
C GLY A 310 -18.01 -7.53 2.84
N GLN A 311 -18.61 -8.25 1.89
CA GLN A 311 -19.76 -9.11 2.17
C GLN A 311 -19.37 -10.55 2.55
N ALA A 312 -18.13 -10.95 2.30
CA ALA A 312 -17.65 -12.31 2.51
C ALA A 312 -17.26 -12.57 3.97
N TYR A 313 -17.48 -13.82 4.40
CA TYR A 313 -17.02 -14.35 5.66
C TYR A 313 -16.01 -15.48 5.42
N ILE A 314 -14.88 -15.47 6.11
CA ILE A 314 -13.92 -16.58 6.11
C ILE A 314 -13.81 -17.18 7.51
N LEU A 315 -13.67 -18.50 7.58
CA LEU A 315 -13.54 -19.26 8.80
C LEU A 315 -12.07 -19.64 9.02
N ASN A 316 -11.46 -19.07 10.05
CA ASN A 316 -10.10 -19.42 10.47
C ASN A 316 -10.17 -20.38 11.67
N PRO A 317 -9.58 -21.58 11.61
CA PRO A 317 -9.38 -22.44 12.77
C PRO A 317 -8.62 -21.73 13.89
N PRO A 318 -8.87 -22.05 15.17
CA PRO A 318 -8.19 -21.43 16.31
C PRO A 318 -6.65 -21.54 16.24
N ALA A 319 -6.14 -22.68 15.77
CA ALA A 319 -4.70 -22.90 15.55
C ALA A 319 -4.12 -21.98 14.46
N GLN A 320 -4.87 -21.72 13.39
CA GLN A 320 -4.44 -20.80 12.33
C GLN A 320 -4.54 -19.32 12.74
N ASP A 321 -5.50 -18.95 13.59
CA ASP A 321 -5.58 -17.58 14.13
C ASP A 321 -4.37 -17.27 15.03
N ALA A 322 -3.88 -18.26 15.80
CA ALA A 322 -2.63 -18.15 16.55
C ALA A 322 -1.42 -17.99 15.60
N ALA A 323 -1.34 -18.79 14.52
CA ALA A 323 -0.28 -18.68 13.52
C ALA A 323 -0.29 -17.34 12.75
N SER A 324 -1.47 -16.81 12.43
CA SER A 324 -1.62 -15.51 11.72
C SER A 324 -1.19 -14.29 12.56
N LYS A 325 -1.06 -14.46 13.89
CA LYS A 325 -0.66 -13.42 14.85
C LYS A 325 0.76 -13.61 15.38
N ALA A 326 1.35 -14.81 15.24
CA ALA A 326 2.67 -15.13 15.75
C ALA A 326 3.79 -14.60 14.83
N THR A 327 4.90 -14.18 15.42
CA THR A 327 6.12 -13.81 14.69
C THR A 327 6.78 -15.08 14.11
N LYS A 328 7.45 -14.98 12.95
CA LYS A 328 8.10 -16.12 12.27
C LYS A 328 9.01 -16.99 13.16
N LYS A 329 9.48 -16.45 14.29
CA LYS A 329 10.36 -17.09 15.27
C LYS A 329 9.63 -18.00 16.27
N ASP A 330 8.30 -17.88 16.38
CA ASP A 330 7.50 -18.50 17.46
C ASP A 330 6.71 -19.73 17.00
N LEU A 331 6.78 -20.09 15.72
CA LEU A 331 5.97 -21.17 15.14
C LEU A 331 6.80 -22.44 14.97
N LYS A 332 6.25 -23.57 15.44
CA LYS A 332 6.83 -24.90 15.19
C LYS A 332 6.73 -25.23 13.69
N ALA A 333 7.68 -26.01 13.16
CA ALA A 333 7.73 -26.39 11.74
C ALA A 333 6.41 -27.01 11.23
N ASP A 334 5.71 -27.76 12.10
CA ASP A 334 4.42 -28.39 11.78
C ASP A 334 3.25 -27.38 11.70
N GLU A 335 3.28 -26.31 12.50
CA GLU A 335 2.24 -25.26 12.49
C GLU A 335 2.37 -24.32 11.27
N HIS A 336 3.58 -24.18 10.72
CA HIS A 336 3.82 -23.51 9.44
C HIS A 336 3.10 -24.22 8.28
N SER A 337 3.06 -25.56 8.29
CA SER A 337 2.44 -26.35 7.23
C SER A 337 0.90 -26.28 7.23
N GLN A 338 0.30 -25.93 8.37
CA GLN A 338 -1.16 -25.96 8.56
C GLN A 338 -1.86 -24.61 8.44
N SER A 339 -1.15 -23.49 8.24
CA SER A 339 -1.79 -22.16 8.17
C SER A 339 -2.20 -21.78 6.74
N VAL A 340 -3.51 -21.63 6.49
CA VAL A 340 -4.01 -21.05 5.23
C VAL A 340 -3.94 -19.54 5.35
N PHE A 341 -3.30 -18.89 4.38
CA PHE A 341 -2.93 -17.47 4.49
C PHE A 341 -4.12 -16.51 4.35
N TYR A 342 -4.17 -15.53 5.25
CA TYR A 342 -5.02 -14.35 5.14
C TYR A 342 -4.26 -13.12 5.68
N ASN A 343 -4.21 -12.04 4.88
CA ASN A 343 -3.60 -10.78 5.29
C ASN A 343 -4.62 -9.63 5.24
N PRO A 344 -4.99 -9.03 6.40
CA PRO A 344 -5.94 -7.91 6.45
C PRO A 344 -5.40 -6.63 5.80
N ILE A 345 -4.07 -6.48 5.65
CA ILE A 345 -3.47 -5.31 5.00
C ILE A 345 -3.87 -5.21 3.51
N GLN A 346 -4.17 -6.34 2.88
CA GLN A 346 -4.56 -6.42 1.48
C GLN A 346 -6.04 -6.05 1.22
N GLN A 347 -6.79 -5.58 2.22
CA GLN A 347 -8.19 -5.16 2.05
C GLN A 347 -8.34 -4.07 0.97
N PHE A 348 -7.43 -3.09 0.92
CA PHE A 348 -7.45 -2.05 -0.12
C PHE A 348 -7.30 -2.64 -1.53
N ASN A 349 -6.40 -3.62 -1.70
CA ASN A 349 -6.20 -4.30 -2.98
C ASN A 349 -7.48 -5.04 -3.41
N ARG A 350 -8.13 -5.75 -2.48
CA ARG A 350 -9.36 -6.49 -2.75
C ARG A 350 -10.55 -5.57 -3.04
N ASP A 351 -10.74 -4.50 -2.25
CA ASP A 351 -11.76 -3.47 -2.52
C ASP A 351 -11.57 -2.84 -3.90
N LEU A 352 -10.34 -2.44 -4.25
CA LEU A 352 -10.01 -1.90 -5.56
C LEU A 352 -10.27 -2.92 -6.68
N SER A 353 -9.93 -4.19 -6.46
CA SER A 353 -10.12 -5.25 -7.45
C SER A 353 -11.60 -5.50 -7.74
N VAL A 354 -12.45 -5.55 -6.71
CA VAL A 354 -13.91 -5.69 -6.88
C VAL A 354 -14.48 -4.53 -7.71
N LEU A 355 -14.12 -3.29 -7.38
CA LEU A 355 -14.61 -2.11 -8.09
C LEU A 355 -14.08 -2.02 -9.53
N ALA A 356 -12.80 -2.32 -9.75
CA ALA A 356 -12.18 -2.34 -11.08
C ALA A 356 -12.78 -3.42 -11.98
N ILE A 357 -12.98 -4.64 -11.46
CA ILE A 357 -13.61 -5.74 -12.20
C ILE A 357 -15.07 -5.41 -12.49
N ARG A 358 -15.79 -4.81 -11.54
CA ARG A 358 -17.17 -4.37 -11.77
C ARG A 358 -17.26 -3.33 -12.88
N ALA A 359 -16.41 -2.30 -12.86
CA ALA A 359 -16.34 -1.29 -13.92
C ALA A 359 -16.05 -1.92 -15.29
N TYR A 360 -15.11 -2.87 -15.35
CA TYR A 360 -14.75 -3.57 -16.58
C TYR A 360 -15.83 -4.56 -17.06
N GLY A 361 -16.53 -5.20 -16.13
CA GLY A 361 -17.62 -6.10 -16.43
C GLY A 361 -18.81 -5.36 -17.03
N GLU A 362 -19.16 -4.18 -16.50
CA GLU A 362 -20.17 -3.29 -17.09
C GLU A 362 -19.79 -2.88 -18.52
N HIS A 363 -18.51 -2.57 -18.78
CA HIS A 363 -17.98 -2.35 -20.13
C HIS A 363 -18.15 -3.57 -21.05
N THR A 364 -17.80 -4.75 -20.57
CA THR A 364 -17.86 -6.00 -21.33
C THR A 364 -19.30 -6.34 -21.71
N LEU A 365 -20.24 -6.16 -20.78
CA LEU A 365 -21.66 -6.40 -21.01
C LEU A 365 -22.25 -5.38 -21.99
N ALA A 366 -21.86 -4.10 -21.89
CA ALA A 366 -22.25 -3.08 -22.86
C ALA A 366 -21.75 -3.39 -24.27
N LEU A 367 -20.51 -3.86 -24.43
CA LEU A 367 -19.98 -4.32 -25.72
C LEU A 367 -20.73 -5.53 -26.26
N LYS A 368 -21.04 -6.53 -25.41
CA LYS A 368 -21.82 -7.71 -25.80
C LYS A 368 -23.22 -7.30 -26.31
N LYS A 369 -23.89 -6.38 -25.61
CA LYS A 369 -25.19 -5.82 -26.00
C LYS A 369 -25.11 -5.06 -27.33
N GLN A 370 -24.17 -4.12 -27.48
CA GLN A 370 -23.98 -3.36 -28.71
C GLN A 370 -23.68 -4.27 -29.92
N ARG A 371 -22.88 -5.33 -29.72
CA ARG A 371 -22.62 -6.33 -30.77
C ARG A 371 -23.88 -7.13 -31.14
N ALA A 372 -24.70 -7.49 -30.15
CA ALA A 372 -25.97 -8.19 -30.40
C ALA A 372 -26.96 -7.31 -31.18
N GLU A 373 -27.11 -6.04 -30.79
CA GLU A 373 -27.95 -5.06 -31.49
C GLU A 373 -27.47 -4.83 -32.94
N ARG A 374 -26.15 -4.67 -33.16
CA ARG A 374 -25.58 -4.55 -34.52
C ARG A 374 -25.82 -5.80 -35.36
N LYS A 375 -25.75 -7.00 -34.77
CA LYS A 375 -26.07 -8.26 -35.47
C LYS A 375 -27.55 -8.32 -35.85
N GLN A 376 -28.45 -7.94 -34.95
CA GLN A 376 -29.89 -7.87 -35.23
C GLN A 376 -30.20 -6.85 -36.33
N GLN A 377 -29.59 -5.65 -36.30
CA GLN A 377 -29.74 -4.65 -37.36
C GLN A 377 -29.22 -5.15 -38.72
N LYS A 378 -28.07 -5.83 -38.76
CA LYS A 378 -27.55 -6.44 -39.98
C LYS A 378 -28.45 -7.57 -40.51
N ALA A 379 -29.00 -8.40 -39.62
CA ALA A 379 -29.94 -9.47 -39.97
C ALA A 379 -31.27 -8.91 -40.48
N ALA A 380 -31.77 -7.81 -39.89
CA ALA A 380 -32.95 -7.12 -40.38
C ALA A 380 -32.71 -6.44 -41.75
N ALA A 381 -31.52 -5.87 -41.97
CA ALA A 381 -31.14 -5.28 -43.24
C ALA A 381 -30.96 -6.33 -44.36
N SER A 382 -30.35 -7.49 -44.06
CA SER A 382 -30.24 -8.59 -45.03
C SER A 382 -31.58 -9.27 -45.30
N GLY A 383 -32.45 -9.40 -44.29
CA GLY A 383 -33.83 -9.88 -44.44
C GLY A 383 -34.69 -8.96 -45.33
N LYS A 384 -34.57 -7.64 -45.16
CA LYS A 384 -35.22 -6.67 -46.06
C LYS A 384 -34.67 -6.72 -47.49
N LYS A 385 -33.36 -6.96 -47.66
CA LYS A 385 -32.76 -7.12 -49.00
C LYS A 385 -33.25 -8.39 -49.69
N ARG A 386 -33.31 -9.53 -48.97
CA ARG A 386 -33.90 -10.79 -49.48
C ARG A 386 -35.38 -10.65 -49.84
N LYS A 387 -36.18 -9.97 -49.02
CA LYS A 387 -37.61 -9.76 -49.29
C LYS A 387 -37.86 -8.83 -50.49
N ARG A 388 -36.92 -7.92 -50.78
CA ARG A 388 -36.94 -7.07 -51.98
C ARG A 388 -36.52 -7.86 -53.23
N GLU A 389 -35.56 -8.76 -53.10
CA GLU A 389 -35.13 -9.67 -54.18
C GLU A 389 -36.15 -10.81 -54.47
N GLU A 390 -36.98 -11.20 -53.49
CA GLU A 390 -38.14 -12.10 -53.69
C GLU A 390 -39.34 -11.35 -54.30
N GLY A 391 -39.60 -10.11 -53.88
CA GLY A 391 -40.65 -9.27 -54.49
C GLY A 391 -40.39 -8.95 -55.97
N ASP A 392 -39.13 -8.79 -56.36
CA ASP A 392 -38.74 -8.62 -57.78
C ASP A 392 -38.78 -9.94 -58.58
N ARG A 393 -38.94 -11.11 -57.93
CA ARG A 393 -39.12 -12.42 -58.59
C ARG A 393 -40.57 -12.86 -58.70
N GLU A 394 -41.47 -12.35 -57.86
CA GLU A 394 -42.91 -12.67 -57.90
C GLU A 394 -43.69 -11.83 -58.93
N GLU A 395 -43.10 -10.79 -59.55
CA GLU A 395 -43.69 -10.07 -60.69
C GLU A 395 -43.46 -10.74 -62.06
N GLN A 396 -42.78 -11.90 -62.09
CA GLN A 396 -42.58 -12.69 -63.31
C GLN A 396 -42.94 -14.17 -63.09
N THR A 397 -44.20 -14.48 -62.82
CA THR A 397 -44.83 -15.76 -63.20
C THR A 397 -46.31 -15.71 -62.85
N HIS A 398 -47.13 -15.31 -63.83
CA HIS A 398 -48.57 -15.49 -63.78
C HIS A 398 -48.96 -16.24 -65.06
N ASP A 399 -49.10 -17.57 -64.98
CA ASP A 399 -50.17 -18.24 -65.73
C ASP A 399 -50.52 -19.66 -65.22
N GLN A 400 -51.84 -19.90 -65.19
CA GLN A 400 -52.60 -21.17 -65.25
C GLN A 400 -52.70 -22.16 -64.05
N THR A 401 -53.86 -22.03 -63.36
CA THR A 401 -54.93 -23.05 -63.10
C THR A 401 -54.59 -24.49 -62.67
N HIS A 402 -55.07 -24.96 -61.51
CA HIS A 402 -56.37 -25.64 -61.27
C HIS A 402 -56.43 -26.26 -59.85
N GLU A 403 -57.66 -26.37 -59.34
CA GLU A 403 -58.11 -26.84 -58.01
C GLU A 403 -57.79 -28.31 -57.70
N THR A 404 -57.54 -28.67 -56.43
CA THR A 404 -58.35 -29.66 -55.68
C THR A 404 -58.06 -29.65 -54.17
N GLU A 405 -59.10 -29.96 -53.40
CA GLU A 405 -59.20 -29.90 -51.94
C GLU A 405 -58.52 -31.07 -51.18
N THR A 406 -58.37 -30.83 -49.86
CA THR A 406 -58.41 -31.76 -48.71
C THR A 406 -57.12 -32.26 -48.02
N VAL A 407 -56.98 -31.74 -46.78
CA VAL A 407 -56.60 -32.40 -45.50
C VAL A 407 -55.16 -32.93 -45.32
N ALA A 408 -54.38 -32.24 -44.48
CA ALA A 408 -53.74 -32.84 -43.28
C ALA A 408 -52.91 -31.82 -42.46
N GLN A 409 -53.33 -31.61 -41.20
CA GLN A 409 -52.53 -31.35 -39.99
C GLN A 409 -51.22 -30.54 -40.11
N SER A 410 -51.28 -29.25 -39.76
CA SER A 410 -50.10 -28.53 -39.23
C SER A 410 -50.26 -28.29 -37.72
N LYS A 411 -49.57 -29.12 -36.94
CA LYS A 411 -49.35 -28.90 -35.50
C LYS A 411 -48.86 -27.47 -35.27
N SER A 412 -49.57 -26.77 -34.39
CA SER A 412 -49.12 -25.58 -33.69
C SER A 412 -47.78 -25.85 -33.00
N ARG A 413 -46.67 -25.51 -33.66
CA ARG A 413 -45.37 -25.40 -32.99
C ARG A 413 -45.24 -23.96 -32.51
N SER A 414 -45.72 -23.73 -31.29
CA SER A 414 -45.40 -22.54 -30.54
C SER A 414 -43.88 -22.34 -30.56
N LEU A 415 -43.44 -21.21 -31.10
CA LEU A 415 -42.07 -20.75 -30.95
C LEU A 415 -41.77 -20.68 -29.45
N PRO A 416 -40.74 -21.38 -28.94
CA PRO A 416 -40.36 -21.20 -27.56
C PRO A 416 -39.88 -19.75 -27.41
N THR A 417 -40.55 -19.00 -26.55
CA THR A 417 -40.12 -17.71 -26.03
C THR A 417 -38.66 -17.86 -25.59
N GLN A 418 -37.71 -17.44 -26.42
CA GLN A 418 -36.30 -17.41 -26.06
C GLN A 418 -36.15 -16.41 -24.92
N GLN A 419 -36.18 -16.90 -23.68
CA GLN A 419 -35.66 -16.15 -22.54
C GLN A 419 -34.25 -15.69 -22.93
N ALA A 420 -34.04 -14.36 -22.99
CA ALA A 420 -32.76 -13.78 -23.32
C ALA A 420 -31.71 -14.28 -22.32
N ILE A 421 -30.85 -15.21 -22.76
CA ILE A 421 -29.77 -15.76 -21.94
C ILE A 421 -28.88 -14.58 -21.52
N ALA A 422 -28.83 -14.29 -20.22
CA ALA A 422 -27.97 -13.25 -19.68
C ALA A 422 -26.51 -13.52 -20.11
N PRO A 423 -25.74 -12.52 -20.55
CA PRO A 423 -24.38 -12.75 -21.04
C PRO A 423 -23.50 -13.28 -19.90
N SER A 424 -22.81 -14.40 -20.13
CA SER A 424 -21.92 -14.98 -19.12
C SER A 424 -20.69 -14.10 -18.87
N PHE A 425 -20.30 -13.98 -17.60
CA PHE A 425 -19.10 -13.29 -17.14
C PHE A 425 -18.32 -14.22 -16.20
N THR A 426 -17.14 -14.67 -16.63
CA THR A 426 -16.34 -15.68 -15.92
C THR A 426 -15.03 -15.09 -15.38
N ILE A 427 -14.70 -15.42 -14.13
CA ILE A 427 -13.52 -14.91 -13.42
C ILE A 427 -12.67 -16.08 -12.93
N LEU A 428 -11.35 -15.97 -13.07
CA LEU A 428 -10.38 -16.87 -12.44
C LEU A 428 -9.60 -16.14 -11.35
N ASP A 429 -9.72 -16.61 -10.12
CA ASP A 429 -8.82 -16.30 -9.01
C ASP A 429 -7.72 -17.37 -8.97
N ALA A 430 -6.56 -17.06 -9.55
CA ALA A 430 -5.55 -18.08 -9.89
C ALA A 430 -4.76 -18.61 -8.68
N LEU A 431 -4.63 -17.80 -7.62
CA LEU A 431 -3.93 -18.13 -6.37
C LEU A 431 -4.78 -17.70 -5.17
N SER A 432 -5.81 -18.49 -4.88
CA SER A 432 -6.97 -18.04 -4.11
C SER A 432 -6.85 -18.22 -2.58
N ALA A 433 -5.92 -19.05 -2.10
CA ALA A 433 -5.71 -19.36 -0.69
C ALA A 433 -7.02 -19.71 0.05
N THR A 434 -7.51 -18.84 0.93
CA THR A 434 -8.78 -19.02 1.66
C THR A 434 -10.04 -18.93 0.79
N GLY A 435 -9.93 -18.50 -0.46
CA GLY A 435 -11.08 -18.20 -1.32
C GLY A 435 -11.58 -16.77 -1.23
N LEU A 436 -10.99 -15.91 -0.38
CA LEU A 436 -11.58 -14.61 -0.05
C LEU A 436 -11.85 -13.72 -1.27
N ARG A 437 -10.93 -13.62 -2.23
CA ARG A 437 -11.12 -12.85 -3.47
C ARG A 437 -12.29 -13.42 -4.28
N ALA A 438 -12.29 -14.72 -4.53
CA ALA A 438 -13.39 -15.40 -5.22
C ALA A 438 -14.76 -15.20 -4.55
N LEU A 439 -14.83 -15.31 -3.22
CA LEU A 439 -16.05 -15.05 -2.43
C LEU A 439 -16.56 -13.62 -2.64
N ARG A 440 -15.65 -12.64 -2.56
CA ARG A 440 -16.01 -11.24 -2.77
C ARG A 440 -16.43 -10.97 -4.22
N TYR A 441 -15.79 -11.57 -5.22
CA TYR A 441 -16.18 -11.44 -6.63
C TYR A 441 -17.56 -12.04 -6.91
N ALA A 442 -17.92 -13.12 -6.24
CA ALA A 442 -19.24 -13.73 -6.35
C ALA A 442 -20.34 -12.91 -5.65
N LEU A 443 -20.08 -12.37 -4.46
CA LEU A 443 -21.05 -11.63 -3.66
C LEU A 443 -21.24 -10.17 -4.10
N GLU A 444 -20.14 -9.48 -4.44
CA GLU A 444 -20.13 -8.03 -4.59
C GLU A 444 -20.25 -7.56 -6.06
N ILE A 445 -20.14 -8.48 -7.04
CA ILE A 445 -20.26 -8.19 -8.47
C ILE A 445 -21.55 -8.85 -9.01
N PRO A 446 -22.63 -8.07 -9.25
CA PRO A 446 -23.98 -8.62 -9.44
C PRO A 446 -24.17 -9.55 -10.65
N PHE A 447 -23.34 -9.42 -11.68
CA PHE A 447 -23.48 -10.14 -12.96
C PHE A 447 -22.43 -11.24 -13.14
N THR A 448 -21.63 -11.53 -12.11
CA THR A 448 -20.66 -12.63 -12.16
C THR A 448 -21.41 -13.95 -12.32
N SER A 449 -21.15 -14.67 -13.41
CA SER A 449 -21.82 -15.94 -13.68
C SER A 449 -21.12 -17.10 -12.99
N TYR A 450 -19.78 -17.10 -13.02
CA TYR A 450 -18.98 -18.21 -12.53
C TYR A 450 -17.58 -17.76 -12.15
N VAL A 451 -17.09 -18.24 -11.00
CA VAL A 451 -15.73 -17.98 -10.52
C VAL A 451 -15.01 -19.30 -10.32
N VAL A 452 -13.81 -19.44 -10.90
CA VAL A 452 -12.90 -20.52 -10.53
C VAL A 452 -11.89 -19.99 -9.53
N ALA A 453 -11.77 -20.68 -8.40
CA ALA A 453 -10.82 -20.38 -7.34
C ALA A 453 -9.77 -21.49 -7.31
N ASN A 454 -8.55 -21.19 -7.76
CA ASN A 454 -7.47 -22.15 -7.88
C ASN A 454 -6.45 -21.98 -6.74
N ASP A 455 -5.97 -23.08 -6.18
CA ASP A 455 -4.80 -23.08 -5.30
C ASP A 455 -4.02 -24.40 -5.45
N LEU A 456 -2.71 -24.35 -5.21
CA LEU A 456 -1.84 -25.53 -5.25
C LEU A 456 -1.97 -26.37 -3.98
N SER A 457 -2.31 -25.75 -2.84
CA SER A 457 -2.38 -26.42 -1.55
C SER A 457 -3.74 -27.10 -1.35
N ALA A 458 -3.73 -28.42 -1.12
CA ALA A 458 -4.94 -29.17 -0.78
C ALA A 458 -5.62 -28.64 0.51
N LEU A 459 -4.84 -28.16 1.48
CA LEU A 459 -5.36 -27.56 2.72
C LEU A 459 -6.06 -26.22 2.45
N ALA A 460 -5.50 -25.40 1.56
CA ALA A 460 -6.15 -24.16 1.11
C ALA A 460 -7.49 -24.46 0.44
N ILE A 461 -7.55 -25.49 -0.41
CA ILE A 461 -8.79 -25.94 -1.05
C ILE A 461 -9.82 -26.45 -0.05
N GLN A 462 -9.41 -27.16 1.01
CA GLN A 462 -10.33 -27.57 2.08
C GLN A 462 -10.93 -26.37 2.81
N SER A 463 -10.10 -25.40 3.20
CA SER A 463 -10.54 -24.14 3.81
C SER A 463 -11.47 -23.34 2.88
N MET A 464 -11.12 -23.29 1.60
CA MET A 464 -11.92 -22.61 0.58
C MET A 464 -13.29 -23.26 0.39
N LYS A 465 -13.37 -24.59 0.30
CA LYS A 465 -14.65 -25.32 0.23
C LYS A 465 -15.54 -25.01 1.43
N LEU A 466 -14.96 -25.01 2.63
CA LEU A 466 -15.65 -24.63 3.86
C LEU A 466 -16.20 -23.19 3.79
N ASN A 467 -15.37 -22.24 3.33
CA ASN A 467 -15.79 -20.85 3.21
C ASN A 467 -16.86 -20.66 2.13
N ILE A 468 -16.77 -21.35 0.99
CA ILE A 468 -17.80 -21.33 -0.07
C ILE A 468 -19.13 -21.81 0.48
N GLN A 469 -19.14 -22.92 1.23
CA GLN A 469 -20.35 -23.46 1.86
C GLN A 469 -20.93 -22.51 2.92
N TYR A 470 -20.07 -21.90 3.75
CA TYR A 470 -20.50 -20.95 4.77
C TYR A 470 -21.21 -19.73 4.16
N ASN A 471 -20.72 -19.24 3.01
CA ASN A 471 -21.32 -18.11 2.29
C ASN A 471 -22.43 -18.52 1.31
N ARG A 472 -22.72 -19.82 1.15
CA ARG A 472 -23.76 -20.38 0.25
C ARG A 472 -23.50 -20.09 -1.24
N LEU A 473 -22.27 -20.31 -1.70
CA LEU A 473 -21.80 -19.98 -3.06
C LEU A 473 -21.39 -21.20 -3.89
N GLU A 474 -21.79 -22.41 -3.50
CA GLU A 474 -21.40 -23.67 -4.13
C GLU A 474 -21.80 -23.76 -5.61
N GLY A 475 -22.88 -23.08 -6.01
CA GLY A 475 -23.35 -23.04 -7.39
C GLY A 475 -22.64 -22.02 -8.28
N GLN A 476 -21.86 -21.10 -7.71
CA GLN A 476 -21.24 -19.97 -8.44
C GLN A 476 -19.71 -20.04 -8.41
N ILE A 477 -19.12 -20.62 -7.37
CA ILE A 477 -17.67 -20.74 -7.20
C ILE A 477 -17.25 -22.20 -7.30
N ARG A 478 -16.28 -22.49 -8.18
CA ARG A 478 -15.62 -23.79 -8.24
C ARG A 478 -14.21 -23.74 -7.68
N PRO A 479 -13.92 -24.52 -6.63
CA PRO A 479 -12.55 -24.74 -6.18
C PRO A 479 -11.81 -25.70 -7.13
N ASN A 480 -10.59 -25.35 -7.52
CA ASN A 480 -9.68 -26.20 -8.31
C ASN A 480 -8.35 -26.40 -7.57
N ASN A 481 -7.90 -27.65 -7.44
CA ASN A 481 -6.60 -27.96 -6.84
C ASN A 481 -5.55 -28.20 -7.94
N GLY A 482 -4.57 -27.31 -8.08
CA GLY A 482 -3.51 -27.46 -9.07
C GLY A 482 -2.58 -26.25 -9.22
N ASP A 483 -1.47 -26.45 -9.93
CA ASP A 483 -0.57 -25.35 -10.33
C ASP A 483 -1.32 -24.39 -11.25
N ALA A 484 -1.31 -23.10 -10.92
CA ALA A 484 -2.04 -22.07 -11.64
C ALA A 484 -1.63 -21.97 -13.13
N ARG A 485 -0.36 -22.19 -13.46
CA ARG A 485 0.13 -22.18 -14.85
C ARG A 485 -0.41 -23.39 -15.60
N ALA A 486 -0.30 -24.58 -15.01
CA ALA A 486 -0.81 -25.80 -15.61
C ALA A 486 -2.33 -25.70 -15.85
N PHE A 487 -3.08 -25.17 -14.88
CA PHE A 487 -4.50 -24.91 -15.01
C PHE A 487 -4.80 -23.94 -16.16
N MET A 488 -4.14 -22.78 -16.21
CA MET A 488 -4.35 -21.79 -17.28
C MET A 488 -3.96 -22.33 -18.67
N TYR A 489 -2.87 -23.10 -18.78
CA TYR A 489 -2.50 -23.75 -20.05
C TYR A 489 -3.48 -24.84 -20.46
N SER A 490 -4.07 -25.57 -19.51
CA SER A 490 -5.09 -26.58 -19.82
C SER A 490 -6.33 -25.99 -20.49
N LEU A 491 -6.61 -24.69 -20.28
CA LEU A 491 -7.70 -23.96 -20.95
C LEU A 491 -7.50 -23.83 -22.47
N LEU A 492 -6.29 -24.08 -22.97
CA LEU A 492 -5.96 -24.04 -24.40
C LEU A 492 -6.29 -25.35 -25.11
N SER A 493 -6.44 -26.45 -24.36
CA SER A 493 -6.69 -27.80 -24.87
C SER A 493 -8.16 -28.17 -24.71
N PRO A 494 -8.97 -28.20 -25.79
CA PRO A 494 -10.41 -28.45 -25.71
C PRO A 494 -10.81 -29.85 -25.22
N GLY A 495 -9.87 -30.78 -25.02
CA GLY A 495 -10.11 -32.19 -24.69
C GLY A 495 -9.63 -32.65 -23.30
N SER A 496 -8.95 -31.80 -22.51
CA SER A 496 -8.38 -32.19 -21.21
C SER A 496 -9.22 -31.77 -19.99
N ILE A 497 -10.34 -31.08 -20.21
CA ILE A 497 -11.23 -30.65 -19.13
C ILE A 497 -12.37 -31.66 -19.07
N PRO A 498 -12.71 -32.23 -17.89
CA PRO A 498 -13.81 -33.18 -17.79
C PRO A 498 -15.07 -32.58 -18.39
N THR A 499 -15.66 -33.34 -19.31
CA THR A 499 -16.77 -33.03 -20.22
C THR A 499 -18.09 -32.64 -19.55
N ALA A 500 -18.08 -32.37 -18.23
CA ALA A 500 -19.24 -32.04 -17.42
C ALA A 500 -19.45 -30.53 -17.21
N ASP A 501 -18.46 -29.66 -17.47
CA ASP A 501 -18.57 -28.22 -17.16
C ASP A 501 -18.74 -27.34 -18.40
N SER A 502 -19.89 -26.69 -18.51
CA SER A 502 -20.25 -25.73 -19.57
C SER A 502 -19.40 -24.43 -19.56
N HIS A 503 -18.56 -24.24 -18.55
CA HIS A 503 -17.70 -23.07 -18.36
C HIS A 503 -16.19 -23.34 -18.59
N ALA A 504 -15.86 -24.52 -19.15
CA ALA A 504 -14.51 -25.01 -19.42
C ALA A 504 -13.79 -24.27 -20.58
N GLY A 505 -13.47 -22.98 -20.41
CA GLY A 505 -12.75 -22.20 -21.42
C GLY A 505 -11.99 -21.01 -20.83
N LYS A 506 -11.55 -20.11 -21.70
CA LYS A 506 -10.88 -18.85 -21.31
C LYS A 506 -11.77 -18.00 -20.40
N PHE A 507 -11.18 -17.11 -19.61
CA PHE A 507 -11.91 -16.26 -18.65
C PHE A 507 -12.06 -14.81 -19.14
N ASP A 508 -13.18 -14.14 -18.80
CA ASP A 508 -13.32 -12.69 -19.05
C ASP A 508 -12.33 -11.90 -18.16
N VAL A 509 -12.03 -12.43 -16.96
CA VAL A 509 -11.07 -11.84 -16.01
C VAL A 509 -10.16 -12.90 -15.40
N ILE A 510 -8.87 -12.62 -15.32
CA ILE A 510 -7.90 -13.42 -14.55
C ILE A 510 -7.23 -12.52 -13.51
N ASP A 511 -7.24 -12.94 -12.25
CA ASP A 511 -6.53 -12.27 -11.15
C ASP A 511 -5.34 -13.09 -10.68
N LEU A 512 -4.14 -12.51 -10.80
CA LEU A 512 -2.87 -13.04 -10.33
C LEU A 512 -2.45 -12.30 -9.06
N ASP A 513 -2.50 -12.97 -7.91
CA ASP A 513 -2.11 -12.42 -6.61
C ASP A 513 -1.12 -13.33 -5.84
N PRO A 514 0.07 -13.63 -6.39
CA PRO A 514 1.04 -14.51 -5.74
C PRO A 514 1.83 -13.83 -4.61
N TYR A 515 2.48 -14.65 -3.77
CA TYR A 515 3.58 -14.16 -2.92
C TYR A 515 4.81 -13.88 -3.76
N GLY A 516 5.36 -12.68 -3.61
CA GLY A 516 6.47 -12.21 -4.42
C GLY A 516 6.00 -11.76 -5.80
N THR A 517 6.47 -12.44 -6.84
CA THR A 517 6.34 -11.99 -8.24
C THR A 517 5.24 -12.72 -9.00
N ALA A 518 4.57 -12.01 -9.92
CA ALA A 518 3.65 -12.61 -10.89
C ALA A 518 4.32 -13.07 -12.19
N ALA A 519 5.61 -12.77 -12.40
CA ALA A 519 6.32 -13.07 -13.65
C ALA A 519 6.15 -14.51 -14.17
N PRO A 520 6.27 -15.57 -13.32
CA PRO A 520 6.11 -16.96 -13.78
C PRO A 520 4.72 -17.30 -14.33
N PHE A 521 3.70 -16.50 -13.97
CA PHE A 521 2.30 -16.73 -14.34
C PHE A 521 1.84 -15.87 -15.52
N MET A 522 2.62 -14.83 -15.87
CA MET A 522 2.24 -13.84 -16.90
C MET A 522 1.96 -14.49 -18.25
N ASP A 523 2.83 -15.40 -18.70
CA ASP A 523 2.71 -16.06 -20.01
C ASP A 523 1.42 -16.91 -20.12
N ALA A 524 1.17 -17.76 -19.12
CA ALA A 524 -0.05 -18.57 -19.08
C ALA A 524 -1.31 -17.70 -18.96
N ALA A 525 -1.25 -16.61 -18.21
CA ALA A 525 -2.39 -15.73 -18.00
C ALA A 525 -2.79 -14.92 -19.24
N VAL A 526 -1.82 -14.40 -20.02
CA VAL A 526 -2.14 -13.69 -21.27
C VAL A 526 -2.78 -14.62 -22.30
N GLN A 527 -2.48 -15.91 -22.24
CA GLN A 527 -3.11 -16.91 -23.12
C GLN A 527 -4.47 -17.39 -22.60
N GLY A 528 -4.64 -17.48 -21.27
CA GLY A 528 -5.86 -17.94 -20.60
C GLY A 528 -7.01 -16.92 -20.58
N VAL A 529 -6.71 -15.63 -20.76
CA VAL A 529 -7.73 -14.57 -20.81
C VAL A 529 -8.41 -14.51 -22.18
N LYS A 530 -9.72 -14.19 -22.21
CA LYS A 530 -10.49 -14.00 -23.45
C LYS A 530 -9.97 -12.78 -24.23
N ASP A 531 -10.27 -12.75 -25.53
CA ASP A 531 -10.00 -11.57 -26.36
C ASP A 531 -10.81 -10.36 -25.86
N GLY A 532 -10.12 -9.30 -25.48
CA GLY A 532 -10.69 -8.13 -24.81
C GLY A 532 -11.01 -8.39 -23.34
N GLY A 533 -10.40 -9.38 -22.70
CA GLY A 533 -10.54 -9.63 -21.26
C GLY A 533 -9.59 -8.81 -20.40
N LEU A 534 -9.81 -8.87 -19.08
CA LEU A 534 -9.04 -8.13 -18.08
C LEU A 534 -8.06 -9.06 -17.36
N LEU A 535 -6.81 -8.64 -17.27
CA LEU A 535 -5.80 -9.25 -16.43
C LEU A 535 -5.51 -8.31 -15.25
N CYS A 536 -5.68 -8.83 -14.04
CA CYS A 536 -5.32 -8.14 -12.80
C CYS A 536 -4.05 -8.79 -12.24
N VAL A 537 -2.99 -8.01 -12.02
CA VAL A 537 -1.68 -8.53 -11.62
C VAL A 537 -1.19 -7.81 -10.37
N THR A 538 -0.89 -8.57 -9.32
CA THR A 538 -0.18 -8.07 -8.13
C THR A 538 1.25 -8.59 -8.10
N CYS A 539 2.21 -7.72 -7.80
CA CYS A 539 3.59 -8.08 -7.50
C CYS A 539 3.99 -7.49 -6.14
N THR A 540 4.30 -8.33 -5.14
CA THR A 540 4.69 -7.94 -3.78
C THR A 540 6.21 -7.93 -3.55
N ASP A 541 7.00 -8.27 -4.57
CA ASP A 541 8.46 -8.27 -4.59
C ASP A 541 9.07 -6.88 -4.87
N ALA A 542 8.60 -5.83 -4.18
CA ALA A 542 9.08 -4.45 -4.38
C ALA A 542 10.60 -4.27 -4.21
N GLY A 543 11.24 -5.15 -3.43
CA GLY A 543 12.70 -5.22 -3.33
C GLY A 543 13.42 -5.57 -4.64
N VAL A 544 12.72 -6.11 -5.63
CA VAL A 544 13.23 -6.44 -6.97
C VAL A 544 12.82 -5.38 -7.99
N TRP A 545 11.52 -5.08 -8.12
CA TRP A 545 11.04 -4.17 -9.17
C TRP A 545 11.19 -2.67 -8.83
N ALA A 546 11.15 -2.28 -7.55
CA ALA A 546 11.25 -0.88 -7.10
C ALA A 546 12.55 -0.57 -6.35
N SER A 547 13.58 -1.38 -6.52
CA SER A 547 14.88 -1.21 -5.87
C SER A 547 15.99 -1.57 -6.84
N HIS A 548 17.20 -1.06 -6.58
CA HIS A 548 18.39 -1.32 -7.37
C HIS A 548 19.30 -2.39 -6.74
N GLY A 549 18.81 -3.11 -5.73
CA GLY A 549 19.59 -4.12 -5.00
C GLY A 549 19.76 -5.45 -5.73
N TYR A 550 18.87 -5.78 -6.67
CA TYR A 550 18.86 -7.07 -7.38
C TYR A 550 18.57 -6.89 -8.89
N PRO A 551 19.42 -6.16 -9.63
CA PRO A 551 19.20 -5.90 -11.05
C PRO A 551 19.17 -7.19 -11.90
N GLU A 552 20.00 -8.17 -11.59
CA GLU A 552 20.05 -9.48 -12.24
C GLU A 552 18.74 -10.26 -12.07
N LYS A 553 18.17 -10.23 -10.85
CA LYS A 553 16.89 -10.87 -10.56
C LYS A 553 15.73 -10.16 -11.25
N SER A 554 15.74 -8.83 -11.26
CA SER A 554 14.75 -8.04 -12.00
C SER A 554 14.77 -8.37 -13.49
N PHE A 555 15.96 -8.46 -14.08
CA PHE A 555 16.11 -8.81 -15.48
C PHE A 555 15.57 -10.21 -15.78
N ALA A 556 15.90 -11.20 -14.95
CA ALA A 556 15.42 -12.57 -15.10
C ALA A 556 13.89 -12.70 -15.01
N LEU A 557 13.23 -11.87 -14.18
CA LEU A 557 11.78 -11.92 -13.99
C LEU A 557 11.00 -11.06 -14.99
N TYR A 558 11.47 -9.84 -15.26
CA TYR A 558 10.70 -8.83 -16.00
C TYR A 558 11.30 -8.48 -17.37
N GLY A 559 12.50 -8.94 -17.70
CA GLY A 559 13.19 -8.64 -18.96
C GLY A 559 13.92 -7.29 -19.00
N GLY A 560 14.00 -6.58 -17.87
CA GLY A 560 14.69 -5.29 -17.77
C GLY A 560 15.24 -5.01 -16.37
N VAL A 561 16.18 -4.06 -16.30
CA VAL A 561 16.82 -3.64 -15.05
C VAL A 561 16.10 -2.43 -14.42
N PRO A 562 15.99 -2.36 -13.09
CA PRO A 562 15.23 -1.34 -12.38
C PRO A 562 15.95 0.01 -12.38
N VAL A 563 15.16 1.06 -12.18
CA VAL A 563 15.70 2.42 -12.10
C VAL A 563 16.14 2.74 -10.68
N LYS A 564 17.31 3.36 -10.53
CA LYS A 564 17.83 3.83 -9.24
C LYS A 564 17.32 5.24 -8.93
N GLY A 565 16.93 5.50 -7.68
CA GLY A 565 16.53 6.83 -7.22
C GLY A 565 15.01 6.97 -6.97
N PRO A 566 14.50 8.20 -6.78
CA PRO A 566 13.18 8.39 -6.19
C PRO A 566 11.99 7.88 -7.02
N HIS A 567 12.17 7.79 -8.34
CA HIS A 567 11.18 7.34 -9.33
C HIS A 567 11.20 5.82 -9.57
N CYS A 568 11.96 5.06 -8.78
CA CYS A 568 12.07 3.61 -8.91
C CYS A 568 10.72 2.87 -8.86
N HIS A 569 9.75 3.38 -8.09
CA HIS A 569 8.41 2.79 -7.99
C HIS A 569 7.67 2.83 -9.33
N GLU A 570 7.72 3.95 -10.05
CA GLU A 570 7.15 4.03 -11.40
C GLU A 570 7.96 3.21 -12.40
N GLY A 571 9.30 3.27 -12.30
CA GLY A 571 10.19 2.43 -13.13
C GLY A 571 9.86 0.95 -13.03
N GLY A 572 9.55 0.45 -11.84
CA GLY A 572 9.16 -0.94 -11.66
C GLY A 572 7.74 -1.27 -12.14
N LEU A 573 6.77 -0.34 -12.06
CA LEU A 573 5.49 -0.52 -12.75
C LEU A 573 5.70 -0.69 -14.26
N ARG A 574 6.59 0.12 -14.84
CA ARG A 574 6.97 0.05 -16.25
C ARG A 574 7.70 -1.25 -16.60
N LEU A 575 8.47 -1.83 -15.69
CA LEU A 575 9.08 -3.16 -15.86
C LEU A 575 8.05 -4.28 -15.86
N ILE A 576 7.07 -4.25 -14.94
CA ILE A 576 5.99 -5.24 -14.88
C ILE A 576 5.18 -5.21 -16.19
N LEU A 577 4.85 -4.00 -16.67
CA LEU A 577 4.18 -3.80 -17.96
C LEU A 577 5.03 -4.29 -19.14
N HIS A 578 6.35 -4.08 -19.11
CA HIS A 578 7.27 -4.60 -20.12
C HIS A 578 7.26 -6.13 -20.16
N GLY A 579 7.33 -6.80 -19.00
CA GLY A 579 7.24 -8.26 -18.91
C GLY A 579 5.92 -8.80 -19.48
N LEU A 580 4.79 -8.18 -19.12
CA LEU A 580 3.46 -8.53 -19.65
C LEU A 580 3.36 -8.31 -21.16
N ALA A 581 3.82 -7.16 -21.66
CA ALA A 581 3.77 -6.82 -23.07
C ALA A 581 4.63 -7.78 -23.91
N THR A 582 5.82 -8.12 -23.43
CA THR A 582 6.75 -9.04 -24.11
C THR A 582 6.21 -10.46 -24.12
N SER A 583 5.54 -10.89 -23.04
CA SER A 583 4.88 -12.20 -22.97
C SER A 583 3.69 -12.27 -23.94
N ALA A 584 2.85 -11.25 -23.97
CA ALA A 584 1.69 -11.16 -24.87
C ALA A 584 2.10 -11.09 -26.36
N ALA A 585 3.12 -10.30 -26.67
CA ALA A 585 3.54 -10.03 -28.05
C ALA A 585 3.94 -11.31 -28.81
N LYS A 586 4.54 -12.30 -28.13
CA LYS A 586 4.93 -13.61 -28.69
C LYS A 586 3.75 -14.36 -29.31
N TYR A 587 2.53 -14.09 -28.85
CA TYR A 587 1.31 -14.79 -29.27
C TYR A 587 0.38 -13.94 -30.15
N GLY A 588 0.85 -12.79 -30.66
CA GLY A 588 0.02 -11.86 -31.43
C GLY A 588 -1.05 -11.15 -30.57
N LEU A 589 -0.81 -11.07 -29.26
CA LEU A 589 -1.67 -10.38 -28.30
C LEU A 589 -1.03 -9.04 -27.93
N ALA A 590 -1.83 -7.98 -27.94
CA ALA A 590 -1.42 -6.66 -27.49
C ALA A 590 -2.04 -6.37 -26.13
N ILE A 591 -1.30 -5.60 -25.31
CA ILE A 591 -1.76 -5.15 -24.01
C ILE A 591 -2.09 -3.67 -24.02
N GLU A 592 -3.09 -3.29 -23.23
CA GLU A 592 -3.42 -1.91 -22.91
C GLU A 592 -3.51 -1.75 -21.39
N PRO A 593 -2.57 -1.01 -20.76
CA PRO A 593 -2.66 -0.69 -19.35
C PRO A 593 -3.90 0.18 -19.07
N LEU A 594 -4.74 -0.25 -18.14
CA LEU A 594 -5.91 0.51 -17.70
C LEU A 594 -5.63 1.29 -16.41
N LEU A 595 -4.89 0.68 -15.48
CA LEU A 595 -4.52 1.27 -14.19
C LEU A 595 -3.29 0.53 -13.64
N SER A 596 -2.27 1.26 -13.21
CA SER A 596 -0.99 0.68 -12.74
C SER A 596 -0.52 1.40 -11.49
N LEU A 597 -0.74 0.83 -10.31
CA LEU A 597 -0.52 1.50 -9.04
C LEU A 597 0.65 0.89 -8.26
N SER A 598 1.55 1.73 -7.76
CA SER A 598 2.50 1.37 -6.71
C SER A 598 1.86 1.68 -5.36
N ILE A 599 1.53 0.65 -4.58
CA ILE A 599 0.77 0.75 -3.34
C ILE A 599 1.60 0.17 -2.20
N ASP A 600 2.17 1.04 -1.38
CA ASP A 600 3.01 0.70 -0.22
C ASP A 600 4.21 -0.20 -0.61
N PHE A 601 4.01 -1.52 -0.56
CA PHE A 601 5.02 -2.55 -0.79
C PHE A 601 4.66 -3.50 -1.95
N TYR A 602 3.61 -3.21 -2.72
CA TYR A 602 3.22 -4.01 -3.87
C TYR A 602 2.81 -3.14 -5.06
N ALA A 603 2.95 -3.70 -6.25
CA ALA A 603 2.42 -3.15 -7.49
C ALA A 603 1.08 -3.83 -7.79
N ARG A 604 0.11 -3.08 -8.29
CA ARG A 604 -1.17 -3.60 -8.79
C ARG A 604 -1.45 -3.04 -10.18
N VAL A 605 -1.54 -3.91 -11.17
CA VAL A 605 -1.70 -3.53 -12.58
C VAL A 605 -2.95 -4.19 -13.14
N PHE A 606 -3.78 -3.40 -13.82
CA PHE A 606 -4.96 -3.83 -14.55
C PHE A 606 -4.71 -3.62 -16.04
N VAL A 607 -4.77 -4.69 -16.81
CA VAL A 607 -4.40 -4.69 -18.22
C VAL A 607 -5.51 -5.31 -19.05
N ARG A 608 -5.96 -4.62 -20.09
CA ARG A 608 -6.82 -5.19 -21.11
C ARG A 608 -5.95 -5.90 -22.14
N VAL A 609 -6.28 -7.17 -22.42
CA VAL A 609 -5.54 -8.00 -23.38
C VAL A 609 -6.44 -8.32 -24.56
N HIS A 610 -5.94 -8.12 -25.78
CA HIS A 610 -6.71 -8.38 -27.00
C HIS A 610 -5.83 -8.90 -28.12
N ARG A 611 -6.44 -9.66 -29.02
CA ARG A 611 -5.77 -10.28 -30.15
C ARG A 611 -5.71 -9.29 -31.31
N SER A 612 -4.54 -8.72 -31.53
CA SER A 612 -4.30 -7.81 -32.65
C SER A 612 -2.82 -7.86 -33.06
N PRO A 613 -2.46 -8.71 -34.03
CA PRO A 613 -1.11 -8.76 -34.58
C PRO A 613 -0.66 -7.41 -35.16
N ALA A 614 -1.60 -6.58 -35.61
CA ALA A 614 -1.32 -5.21 -36.06
C ALA A 614 -0.87 -4.32 -34.90
N GLU A 615 -1.55 -4.37 -33.76
CA GLU A 615 -1.19 -3.57 -32.58
C GLU A 615 0.11 -4.03 -31.90
N VAL A 616 0.43 -5.33 -31.98
CA VAL A 616 1.71 -5.86 -31.48
C VAL A 616 2.92 -5.16 -32.12
N LYS A 617 2.81 -4.68 -33.36
CA LYS A 617 3.89 -3.94 -34.04
C LYS A 617 4.29 -2.65 -33.32
N PHE A 618 3.38 -2.04 -32.56
CA PHE A 618 3.65 -0.85 -31.74
C PHE A 618 4.34 -1.18 -30.41
N ALA A 619 4.44 -2.45 -30.01
CA ALA A 619 5.04 -2.84 -28.73
C ALA A 619 6.49 -2.40 -28.63
N SER A 620 7.29 -2.59 -29.68
CA SER A 620 8.70 -2.15 -29.74
C SER A 620 8.84 -0.64 -29.64
N GLY A 621 7.86 0.12 -30.13
CA GLY A 621 7.77 1.56 -29.96
C GLY A 621 7.40 1.96 -28.53
N LYS A 622 6.77 1.09 -27.75
CA LYS A 622 6.40 1.36 -26.35
C LYS A 622 7.40 0.80 -25.35
N MET A 623 8.64 0.56 -25.78
CA MET A 623 9.74 0.21 -24.90
C MET A 623 10.80 1.30 -24.92
N MET A 624 11.34 1.61 -23.74
CA MET A 624 12.40 2.59 -23.58
C MET A 624 13.50 2.11 -22.64
N VAL A 625 14.69 2.63 -22.88
CA VAL A 625 15.84 2.62 -22.01
C VAL A 625 15.95 3.99 -21.34
N VAL A 626 16.47 4.05 -20.12
CA VAL A 626 16.61 5.29 -19.35
C VAL A 626 18.08 5.49 -19.00
N TYR A 627 18.61 6.67 -19.33
CA TYR A 627 19.91 7.16 -18.87
C TYR A 627 19.65 7.97 -17.61
N ASN A 628 20.17 7.51 -16.48
CA ASN A 628 19.81 8.05 -15.17
C ASN A 628 21.05 8.54 -14.42
N CYS A 629 21.01 9.77 -13.90
CA CYS A 629 22.08 10.40 -13.12
C CYS A 629 21.85 10.18 -11.62
N ASP A 630 21.78 8.94 -11.19
CA ASP A 630 21.43 8.52 -9.83
C ASP A 630 22.51 8.82 -8.78
N SER A 631 23.80 8.76 -9.16
CA SER A 631 24.91 9.12 -8.27
C SER A 631 25.17 10.63 -8.24
N GLY A 632 24.52 11.39 -9.12
CA GLY A 632 24.71 12.83 -9.28
C GLY A 632 23.49 13.62 -8.86
N CYS A 633 22.89 14.30 -9.82
CA CYS A 633 21.78 15.24 -9.58
C CYS A 633 20.38 14.58 -9.59
N GLY A 634 20.26 13.35 -10.07
CA GLY A 634 18.98 12.63 -10.20
C GLY A 634 18.23 12.88 -11.51
N ALA A 635 18.83 13.61 -12.46
CA ALA A 635 18.27 13.82 -13.78
C ALA A 635 18.26 12.56 -14.64
N TRP A 636 17.32 12.45 -15.57
CA TRP A 636 17.22 11.31 -16.48
C TRP A 636 16.85 11.73 -17.91
N SER A 637 17.22 10.89 -18.87
CA SER A 637 16.82 10.99 -20.28
C SER A 637 16.29 9.64 -20.75
N THR A 638 15.21 9.65 -21.54
CA THR A 638 14.59 8.42 -22.06
C THR A 638 14.96 8.20 -23.53
N GLN A 639 15.22 6.95 -23.89
CA GLN A 639 15.52 6.54 -25.26
C GLN A 639 14.56 5.42 -25.67
N PRO A 640 13.68 5.65 -26.66
CA PRO A 640 12.86 4.57 -27.20
C PRO A 640 13.72 3.55 -27.96
N ILE A 641 13.33 2.27 -27.95
CA ILE A 641 14.06 1.21 -28.67
C ILE A 641 13.88 1.32 -30.19
N THR A 642 12.66 1.65 -30.63
CA THR A 642 12.34 1.86 -32.05
C THR A 642 11.58 3.17 -32.22
N GLN A 643 11.41 3.66 -33.45
CA GLN A 643 10.60 4.82 -33.74
C GLN A 643 9.38 4.42 -34.57
N THR A 644 8.21 4.92 -34.18
CA THR A 644 6.97 4.77 -34.94
C THR A 644 6.57 6.14 -35.47
N LYS A 645 6.51 6.31 -36.80
CA LYS A 645 6.09 7.57 -37.44
C LYS A 645 4.85 7.34 -38.27
N GLN A 646 3.85 8.21 -38.13
CA GLN A 646 2.71 8.23 -39.03
C GLN A 646 3.13 8.90 -40.35
N ARG A 647 2.79 8.27 -41.47
CA ARG A 647 2.99 8.78 -42.83
C ARG A 647 1.69 8.67 -43.60
N LEU A 648 1.54 9.45 -44.66
CA LEU A 648 0.39 9.37 -45.55
C LEU A 648 0.74 8.50 -46.76
N ASP A 649 -0.16 7.60 -47.15
CA ASP A 649 -0.04 6.83 -48.39
C ASP A 649 -0.27 7.73 -49.62
N LYS A 650 -0.08 7.18 -50.82
CA LYS A 650 -0.34 7.90 -52.09
C LYS A 650 -1.81 8.35 -52.25
N LYS A 651 -2.73 7.82 -51.44
CA LYS A 651 -4.16 8.13 -51.43
C LYS A 651 -4.55 9.09 -50.28
N GLY A 652 -3.59 9.57 -49.49
CA GLY A 652 -3.82 10.44 -48.34
C GLY A 652 -4.26 9.73 -47.05
N ASN A 653 -4.28 8.40 -47.01
CA ASN A 653 -4.61 7.66 -45.79
C ASN A 653 -3.40 7.55 -44.86
N PRO A 654 -3.57 7.73 -43.55
CA PRO A 654 -2.48 7.53 -42.59
C PRO A 654 -2.11 6.05 -42.46
N PHE A 655 -0.81 5.77 -42.50
CA PHE A 655 -0.21 4.49 -42.12
C PHE A 655 0.99 4.70 -41.22
N TYR A 656 1.38 3.69 -40.45
CA TYR A 656 2.53 3.77 -39.56
C TYR A 656 3.76 3.11 -40.18
N HIS A 657 4.87 3.85 -40.17
CA HIS A 657 6.20 3.37 -40.51
C HIS A 657 6.98 3.07 -39.23
N PHE A 658 7.48 1.84 -39.11
CA PHE A 658 8.31 1.39 -38.00
C PHE A 658 9.77 1.43 -38.43
N GLY A 659 10.62 2.16 -37.70
CA GLY A 659 12.04 2.32 -38.01
C GLY A 659 12.92 2.25 -36.77
N PHE A 660 14.23 2.29 -36.99
CA PHE A 660 15.21 2.33 -35.91
C PHE A 660 15.18 3.68 -35.19
N ALA A 661 15.31 3.66 -33.86
CA ALA A 661 15.60 4.86 -33.10
C ALA A 661 17.10 5.20 -33.26
N GLN A 662 17.42 6.47 -33.47
CA GLN A 662 18.81 6.95 -33.46
C GLN A 662 19.26 7.10 -32.00
N GLY A 663 20.49 6.70 -31.69
CA GLY A 663 21.05 6.81 -30.35
C GLY A 663 22.54 7.17 -30.38
N PRO A 664 23.13 7.48 -29.21
CA PRO A 664 22.47 7.55 -27.89
C PRO A 664 21.70 8.87 -27.68
N ALA A 665 20.60 8.83 -26.91
CA ALA A 665 19.81 10.03 -26.59
C ALA A 665 20.49 10.96 -25.57
N SER A 666 21.51 10.46 -24.87
CA SER A 666 22.33 11.20 -23.90
C SER A 666 23.76 10.68 -23.97
N ASP A 667 24.73 11.55 -23.67
CA ASP A 667 26.12 11.13 -23.45
C ASP A 667 26.24 10.28 -22.17
N SER A 668 27.39 9.63 -22.01
CA SER A 668 27.86 8.88 -20.85
C SER A 668 27.89 9.69 -19.53
N HIS A 669 27.94 11.01 -19.62
CA HIS A 669 27.93 11.94 -18.49
C HIS A 669 26.68 12.82 -18.53
N CYS A 670 26.13 13.10 -17.34
CA CYS A 670 24.97 13.95 -17.18
C CYS A 670 25.28 15.38 -17.62
N GLU A 671 24.50 15.92 -18.55
CA GLU A 671 24.67 17.29 -19.07
C GLU A 671 24.54 18.37 -17.99
N HIS A 672 23.81 18.11 -16.89
CA HIS A 672 23.60 19.10 -15.84
C HIS A 672 24.76 19.17 -14.85
N CYS A 673 25.23 18.02 -14.37
CA CYS A 673 26.19 17.95 -13.26
C CYS A 673 27.52 17.22 -13.58
N GLY A 674 27.67 16.68 -14.79
CA GLY A 674 28.88 15.98 -15.24
C GLY A 674 29.10 14.60 -14.62
N THR A 675 28.20 14.11 -13.76
CA THR A 675 28.33 12.76 -13.18
C THR A 675 27.93 11.68 -14.19
N ARG A 676 28.63 10.54 -14.20
CA ARG A 676 28.32 9.40 -15.07
C ARG A 676 26.88 8.90 -14.87
N THR A 677 26.20 8.61 -15.98
CA THR A 677 24.82 8.09 -15.97
C THR A 677 24.82 6.56 -16.01
N HIS A 678 23.89 5.93 -15.27
CA HIS A 678 23.60 4.51 -15.38
C HIS A 678 22.45 4.23 -16.35
N LEU A 679 22.48 3.04 -16.96
CA LEU A 679 21.43 2.56 -17.85
C LEU A 679 20.35 1.82 -17.05
N SER A 680 19.08 2.00 -17.40
CA SER A 680 17.96 1.24 -16.83
C SER A 680 16.96 0.82 -17.92
N GLY A 681 16.17 -0.23 -17.68
CA GLY A 681 15.26 -0.82 -18.66
C GLY A 681 15.82 -2.07 -19.37
N PRO A 682 15.26 -2.46 -20.53
CA PRO A 682 14.11 -1.85 -21.19
C PRO A 682 12.86 -1.90 -20.31
N MET A 683 12.00 -0.90 -20.43
CA MET A 683 10.74 -0.81 -19.69
C MET A 683 9.64 -0.14 -20.52
N TRP A 684 8.40 -0.23 -20.06
CA TRP A 684 7.25 0.36 -20.75
C TRP A 684 7.33 1.89 -20.85
N ALA A 685 7.26 2.40 -22.07
CA ALA A 685 7.26 3.82 -22.43
C ALA A 685 5.86 4.37 -22.76
N GLY A 686 4.84 3.52 -22.78
CA GLY A 686 3.46 3.95 -23.01
C GLY A 686 2.79 4.53 -21.75
N PRO A 687 1.53 4.95 -21.87
CA PRO A 687 0.71 5.37 -20.73
C PRO A 687 0.60 4.26 -19.67
N LEU A 688 0.59 4.64 -18.39
CA LEU A 688 0.37 3.74 -17.25
C LEU A 688 -1.12 3.49 -16.96
N HIS A 689 -1.97 4.38 -17.46
CA HIS A 689 -3.38 4.50 -17.10
C HIS A 689 -4.24 4.76 -18.32
N ASN A 690 -5.49 4.32 -18.25
CA ASN A 690 -6.57 4.78 -19.12
C ASN A 690 -7.47 5.71 -18.30
N PRO A 691 -7.52 7.02 -18.59
CA PRO A 691 -8.27 7.98 -17.78
C PRO A 691 -9.77 7.71 -17.75
N HIS A 692 -10.34 7.13 -18.82
CA HIS A 692 -11.75 6.74 -18.84
C HIS A 692 -12.04 5.60 -17.86
N PHE A 693 -11.11 4.65 -17.70
CA PHE A 693 -11.25 3.57 -16.73
C PHE A 693 -11.22 4.10 -15.29
N ILE A 694 -10.28 5.01 -15.00
CA ILE A 694 -10.17 5.63 -13.67
C ILE A 694 -11.43 6.43 -13.34
N ARG A 695 -11.89 7.30 -14.26
CA ARG A 695 -13.13 8.07 -14.10
C ARG A 695 -14.32 7.15 -13.84
N ARG A 696 -14.43 6.04 -14.57
CA ARG A 696 -15.51 5.07 -14.37
C ARG A 696 -15.55 4.54 -12.94
N ILE A 697 -14.39 4.19 -12.36
CA ILE A 697 -14.32 3.72 -10.97
C ILE A 697 -14.67 4.85 -10.00
N LEU A 698 -14.14 6.06 -10.22
CA LEU A 698 -14.45 7.24 -9.40
C LEU A 698 -15.95 7.56 -9.38
N ASP A 699 -16.64 7.44 -10.51
CA ASP A 699 -18.09 7.66 -10.64
C ASP A 699 -18.95 6.60 -9.90
N MET A 700 -18.35 5.47 -9.52
CA MET A 700 -19.01 4.43 -8.72
C MET A 700 -18.87 4.67 -7.22
N LEU A 701 -17.82 5.36 -6.77
CA LEU A 701 -17.51 5.53 -5.34
C LEU A 701 -18.60 6.22 -4.52
N PRO A 702 -19.27 7.30 -4.99
CA PRO A 702 -20.32 7.96 -4.22
C PRO A 702 -21.52 7.06 -3.91
N ARG A 703 -21.75 6.04 -4.75
CA ARG A 703 -22.85 5.07 -4.63
C ARG A 703 -22.44 3.77 -3.91
N ALA A 704 -21.15 3.56 -3.71
CA ALA A 704 -20.65 2.35 -3.07
C ALA A 704 -20.93 2.40 -1.55
N ASP A 705 -21.39 1.27 -0.99
CA ASP A 705 -21.67 1.19 0.44
C ASP A 705 -20.37 1.23 1.26
N ARG A 706 -20.21 2.30 2.05
CA ARG A 706 -19.09 2.51 2.98
C ARG A 706 -19.01 1.45 4.08
N SER A 707 -20.11 0.74 4.35
CA SER A 707 -20.15 -0.39 5.28
C SER A 707 -19.53 -1.65 4.71
N VAL A 708 -19.50 -1.80 3.37
CA VAL A 708 -18.87 -2.91 2.66
C VAL A 708 -17.43 -2.55 2.30
N TYR A 709 -17.22 -1.39 1.69
CA TYR A 709 -15.92 -0.94 1.22
C TYR A 709 -15.32 0.10 2.18
N HIS A 710 -14.59 -0.38 3.19
CA HIS A 710 -14.00 0.50 4.21
C HIS A 710 -12.87 1.37 3.66
N THR A 711 -12.31 1.05 2.49
CA THR A 711 -11.18 1.78 1.91
C THR A 711 -11.55 2.81 0.83
N ILE A 712 -12.85 3.12 0.65
CA ILE A 712 -13.34 4.07 -0.38
C ILE A 712 -12.58 5.40 -0.38
N ASP A 713 -12.38 6.03 0.78
CA ASP A 713 -11.72 7.35 0.83
C ASP A 713 -10.25 7.29 0.36
N ARG A 714 -9.59 6.13 0.56
CA ARG A 714 -8.23 5.85 0.05
C ARG A 714 -8.26 5.58 -1.45
N ILE A 715 -9.26 4.83 -1.94
CA ILE A 715 -9.42 4.55 -3.38
C ILE A 715 -9.65 5.87 -4.12
N GLU A 716 -10.53 6.73 -3.59
CA GLU A 716 -10.80 8.04 -4.16
C GLU A 716 -9.51 8.88 -4.25
N GLY A 717 -8.75 9.00 -3.17
CA GLY A 717 -7.51 9.77 -3.17
C GLY A 717 -6.42 9.22 -4.09
N MET A 718 -6.24 7.90 -4.12
CA MET A 718 -5.25 7.22 -4.97
C MET A 718 -5.61 7.37 -6.46
N LEU A 719 -6.85 7.07 -6.83
CA LEU A 719 -7.31 7.14 -8.22
C LEU A 719 -7.38 8.57 -8.74
N THR A 720 -7.75 9.54 -7.91
CA THR A 720 -7.70 10.96 -8.29
C THR A 720 -6.26 11.38 -8.59
N THR A 721 -5.30 10.97 -7.76
CA THR A 721 -3.88 11.28 -7.99
C THR A 721 -3.36 10.61 -9.26
N ALA A 722 -3.71 9.35 -9.50
CA ALA A 722 -3.34 8.64 -10.73
C ALA A 722 -3.98 9.26 -11.99
N LEU A 723 -5.19 9.82 -11.89
CA LEU A 723 -5.84 10.54 -12.99
C LEU A 723 -5.14 11.88 -13.28
N GLU A 724 -4.72 12.60 -12.23
CA GLU A 724 -3.99 13.87 -12.32
C GLU A 724 -2.59 13.71 -12.93
N GLU A 725 -2.02 12.51 -12.96
CA GLU A 725 -0.68 12.26 -13.52
C GLU A 725 -0.60 12.34 -15.04
N ASP A 726 -1.72 12.19 -15.73
CA ASP A 726 -1.76 12.30 -17.18
C ASP A 726 -1.73 13.78 -17.59
N LEU A 727 -0.53 14.26 -17.92
CA LEU A 727 -0.32 15.63 -18.34
C LEU A 727 -1.01 15.94 -19.67
N SER A 728 -1.38 14.95 -20.49
CA SER A 728 -2.06 15.22 -21.77
C SER A 728 -3.51 15.69 -21.60
N LEU A 729 -4.10 15.49 -20.42
CA LEU A 729 -5.48 15.87 -20.14
C LEU A 729 -5.59 17.37 -19.82
N GLU A 730 -6.58 18.02 -20.42
CA GLU A 730 -6.91 19.40 -20.07
C GLU A 730 -7.40 19.47 -18.61
N PRO A 731 -7.06 20.53 -17.84
CA PRO A 731 -7.45 20.65 -16.42
C PRO A 731 -8.96 20.54 -16.17
N THR A 732 -9.78 20.95 -17.15
CA THR A 732 -11.25 20.81 -17.11
C THR A 732 -11.73 19.37 -17.22
N GLU A 733 -10.96 18.49 -17.84
CA GLU A 733 -11.27 17.06 -17.93
C GLU A 733 -10.82 16.28 -16.69
N VAL A 734 -9.82 16.78 -15.97
CA VAL A 734 -9.36 16.22 -14.68
C VAL A 734 -10.32 16.58 -13.56
N SER A 735 -10.93 17.77 -13.61
CA SER A 735 -11.98 18.16 -12.66
C SER A 735 -13.22 17.30 -12.88
N VAL A 736 -13.42 16.31 -12.00
CA VAL A 736 -14.69 15.60 -11.87
C VAL A 736 -15.74 16.63 -11.44
N LYS A 737 -16.31 17.37 -12.41
CA LYS A 737 -17.55 18.10 -12.18
C LYS A 737 -18.56 17.02 -11.85
N GLN A 738 -18.84 16.84 -10.55
CA GLN A 738 -20.13 16.35 -10.09
C GLN A 738 -21.17 17.32 -10.64
N LYS A 739 -21.54 17.17 -11.92
CA LYS A 739 -22.84 17.64 -12.34
C LYS A 739 -23.81 16.78 -11.55
N SER A 740 -24.44 17.41 -10.57
CA SER A 740 -25.65 16.96 -9.89
C SER A 740 -26.81 16.91 -10.89
N THR A 741 -26.66 16.13 -11.95
CA THR A 741 -27.68 15.73 -12.92
C THR A 741 -27.56 14.21 -12.94
N ASP A 742 -28.33 13.41 -12.21
CA ASP A 742 -29.70 13.59 -11.75
C ASP A 742 -29.89 13.05 -10.34
N ALA A 743 -30.75 13.73 -9.59
CA ALA A 743 -31.28 13.27 -8.30
C ALA A 743 -32.35 12.17 -8.45
N SER A 744 -32.48 11.54 -9.63
CA SER A 744 -33.30 10.35 -9.86
C SER A 744 -32.43 9.10 -9.76
N GLY A 745 -32.44 8.46 -8.58
CA GLY A 745 -31.65 7.30 -8.25
C GLY A 745 -32.05 6.03 -9.00
N GLU A 746 -31.70 5.92 -10.29
CA GLU A 746 -31.70 4.65 -11.00
C GLU A 746 -30.26 4.20 -11.28
N ASP A 747 -29.96 2.93 -10.98
CA ASP A 747 -28.72 2.28 -11.39
C ASP A 747 -28.59 2.37 -12.92
N ILE A 748 -27.38 2.69 -13.41
CA ILE A 748 -27.11 2.67 -14.86
C ILE A 748 -27.48 1.26 -15.37
N PRO A 749 -28.46 1.13 -16.28
CA PRO A 749 -28.94 -0.19 -16.69
C PRO A 749 -27.80 -1.04 -17.25
N LEU A 750 -27.82 -2.33 -16.93
CA LEU A 750 -26.80 -3.27 -17.38
C LEU A 750 -26.70 -3.24 -18.91
N GLY A 751 -25.48 -2.97 -19.41
CA GLY A 751 -25.23 -2.83 -20.84
C GLY A 751 -25.51 -1.45 -21.44
N ASN A 752 -25.57 -0.38 -20.64
CA ASN A 752 -25.62 0.99 -21.15
C ASN A 752 -24.35 1.32 -21.98
N PRO A 753 -24.47 1.88 -23.20
CA PRO A 753 -23.33 2.33 -24.00
C PRO A 753 -22.36 3.29 -23.28
N SER A 754 -22.84 4.06 -22.29
CA SER A 754 -22.00 4.96 -21.49
C SER A 754 -20.97 4.24 -20.60
N ALA A 755 -21.15 2.94 -20.35
CA ALA A 755 -20.18 2.12 -19.62
C ALA A 755 -18.98 1.66 -20.49
N ILE A 756 -18.96 1.99 -21.78
CA ILE A 756 -17.89 1.57 -22.68
C ILE A 756 -16.62 2.38 -22.40
N ILE A 757 -15.55 1.70 -21.98
CA ILE A 757 -14.21 2.28 -21.80
C ILE A 757 -13.50 2.35 -23.17
N PRO A 758 -13.25 3.56 -23.72
CA PRO A 758 -12.57 3.73 -24.99
C PRO A 758 -11.16 3.12 -24.99
N ARG A 759 -10.68 2.74 -26.17
CA ARG A 759 -9.30 2.28 -26.40
C ARG A 759 -8.39 3.50 -26.53
N LEU A 760 -7.22 3.46 -25.89
CA LEU A 760 -6.16 4.43 -26.16
C LEU A 760 -5.51 4.17 -27.53
N ASP A 761 -4.89 5.21 -28.10
CA ASP A 761 -4.10 5.06 -29.33
C ASP A 761 -2.95 4.05 -29.10
N PRO A 762 -2.88 2.96 -29.89
CA PRO A 762 -1.81 1.98 -29.77
C PRO A 762 -0.40 2.55 -29.94
N ALA A 763 -0.26 3.68 -30.66
CA ALA A 763 1.00 4.39 -30.88
C ALA A 763 1.37 5.38 -29.75
N ALA A 764 0.45 5.66 -28.83
CA ALA A 764 0.66 6.62 -27.76
C ALA A 764 1.86 6.24 -26.89
N ARG A 765 2.69 7.25 -26.61
CA ARG A 765 3.81 7.20 -25.67
C ARG A 765 3.54 8.18 -24.54
N ASP A 766 4.09 7.86 -23.39
CA ASP A 766 4.19 8.80 -22.30
C ASP A 766 5.36 9.75 -22.59
N GLU A 767 5.05 11.02 -22.88
CA GLU A 767 6.05 12.04 -23.24
C GLU A 767 6.90 12.46 -22.05
N HIS A 768 6.32 12.39 -20.84
CA HIS A 768 6.95 12.90 -19.62
C HIS A 768 6.89 11.82 -18.52
N PRO A 769 7.56 10.67 -18.71
CA PRO A 769 7.58 9.61 -17.72
C PRO A 769 8.36 10.04 -16.47
N PHE A 770 8.05 9.42 -15.34
CA PHE A 770 8.66 9.62 -14.03
C PHE A 770 8.29 10.93 -13.33
N TYR A 771 8.84 11.08 -12.13
CA TYR A 771 8.67 12.21 -11.24
C TYR A 771 9.97 12.44 -10.45
N PHE A 772 10.17 13.64 -9.94
CA PHE A 772 11.29 13.93 -9.03
C PHE A 772 10.79 14.27 -7.62
N SER A 773 11.65 14.09 -6.63
CA SER A 773 11.36 14.39 -5.23
C SER A 773 12.02 15.71 -4.85
N LEU A 774 11.27 16.64 -4.26
CA LEU A 774 11.78 17.95 -3.86
C LEU A 774 12.88 17.84 -2.81
N SER A 775 12.76 16.88 -1.89
CA SER A 775 13.80 16.59 -0.90
C SER A 775 15.10 16.09 -1.54
N SER A 776 15.02 15.39 -2.66
CA SER A 776 16.20 14.91 -3.38
C SER A 776 16.91 16.06 -4.10
N LEU A 777 16.15 16.96 -4.75
CA LEU A 777 16.72 18.15 -5.37
C LEU A 777 17.39 19.07 -4.34
N SER A 778 16.71 19.34 -3.22
CA SER A 778 17.27 20.17 -2.15
C SER A 778 18.48 19.52 -1.47
N LYS A 779 18.53 18.19 -1.39
CA LYS A 779 19.71 17.45 -0.92
C LYS A 779 20.92 17.65 -1.84
N VAL A 780 20.73 17.70 -3.15
CA VAL A 780 21.85 17.92 -4.10
C VAL A 780 22.48 19.30 -3.88
N LEU A 781 21.68 20.32 -3.55
CA LEU A 781 22.14 21.69 -3.36
C LEU A 781 22.45 22.07 -1.90
N HIS A 782 22.29 21.16 -0.93
CA HIS A 782 22.43 21.44 0.50
C HIS A 782 21.58 22.64 0.98
N THR A 783 20.34 22.74 0.48
CA THR A 783 19.39 23.82 0.81
C THR A 783 18.16 23.30 1.55
N SER A 784 17.35 24.20 2.14
CA SER A 784 16.06 23.80 2.72
C SER A 784 15.10 23.30 1.65
N THR A 785 14.31 22.28 1.97
CA THR A 785 13.33 21.70 1.03
C THR A 785 12.35 22.75 0.53
N VAL A 786 12.27 22.94 -0.79
CA VAL A 786 11.28 23.81 -1.42
C VAL A 786 9.87 23.28 -1.16
N SER A 787 8.93 24.16 -0.81
CA SER A 787 7.53 23.76 -0.61
C SER A 787 6.94 23.30 -1.95
N ILE A 788 6.02 22.33 -1.92
CA ILE A 788 5.41 21.84 -3.16
C ILE A 788 4.61 22.94 -3.86
N ASP A 789 3.98 23.83 -3.09
CA ASP A 789 3.20 24.94 -3.64
C ASP A 789 4.13 25.99 -4.26
N ALA A 790 5.29 26.29 -3.66
CA ALA A 790 6.27 27.21 -4.26
C ALA A 790 6.85 26.66 -5.57
N MET A 791 7.26 25.38 -5.58
CA MET A 791 7.81 24.75 -6.80
C MET A 791 6.77 24.70 -7.93
N ARG A 792 5.51 24.36 -7.61
CA ARG A 792 4.43 24.35 -8.60
C ARG A 792 4.06 25.74 -9.07
N GLY A 793 4.08 26.72 -8.17
CA GLY A 793 3.90 28.13 -8.49
C GLY A 793 4.92 28.59 -9.53
N ALA A 794 6.21 28.30 -9.30
CA ALA A 794 7.28 28.61 -10.24
C ALA A 794 7.11 27.92 -11.60
N LEU A 795 6.80 26.61 -11.60
CA LEU A 795 6.56 25.87 -12.85
C LEU A 795 5.37 26.44 -13.64
N ARG A 796 4.25 26.71 -12.96
CA ARG A 796 3.03 27.26 -13.58
C ARG A 796 3.22 28.67 -14.09
N HIS A 797 3.97 29.50 -13.37
CA HIS A 797 4.30 30.85 -13.79
C HIS A 797 5.09 30.84 -15.11
N LEU A 798 5.97 29.86 -15.30
CA LEU A 798 6.70 29.63 -16.54
C LEU A 798 5.89 28.92 -17.65
N GLY A 799 4.62 28.62 -17.41
CA GLY A 799 3.74 27.95 -18.39
C GLY A 799 3.85 26.42 -18.41
N TYR A 800 4.58 25.80 -17.48
CA TYR A 800 4.69 24.35 -17.38
C TYR A 800 3.60 23.75 -16.49
N ARG A 801 3.14 22.55 -16.85
CA ARG A 801 2.18 21.77 -16.07
C ARG A 801 2.91 21.06 -14.94
N SER A 802 2.25 20.96 -13.78
CA SER A 802 2.81 20.28 -12.62
C SER A 802 1.76 19.56 -11.78
N THR A 803 2.00 18.27 -11.58
CA THR A 803 1.10 17.34 -10.90
C THR A 803 1.87 16.51 -9.88
N ARG A 804 1.16 15.78 -9.03
CA ARG A 804 1.75 14.87 -8.03
C ARG A 804 1.84 13.47 -8.63
N SER A 805 2.74 12.64 -8.12
CA SER A 805 2.68 11.20 -8.41
C SER A 805 2.09 10.42 -7.24
N HIS A 806 1.25 9.44 -7.54
CA HIS A 806 0.66 8.45 -6.64
C HIS A 806 1.74 7.54 -6.05
N ALA A 807 2.82 7.30 -6.80
CA ALA A 807 3.88 6.36 -6.42
C ALA A 807 4.75 6.88 -5.27
N ARG A 808 4.81 8.19 -5.03
CA ARG A 808 5.59 8.77 -3.92
C ARG A 808 5.03 10.11 -3.43
N PRO A 809 4.93 10.34 -2.11
CA PRO A 809 4.57 11.65 -1.59
C PRO A 809 5.68 12.68 -1.82
N ASN A 810 5.31 13.97 -1.83
CA ASN A 810 6.22 15.10 -2.08
C ASN A 810 7.01 14.99 -3.40
N SER A 811 6.37 14.39 -4.41
CA SER A 811 6.87 14.27 -5.77
C SER A 811 6.18 15.27 -6.69
N ILE A 812 6.90 15.66 -7.74
CA ILE A 812 6.35 16.46 -8.84
C ILE A 812 6.62 15.74 -10.16
N ARG A 813 5.58 15.68 -10.98
CA ARG A 813 5.63 15.35 -12.41
C ARG A 813 5.34 16.62 -13.21
N THR A 814 6.08 16.83 -14.30
CA THR A 814 6.01 18.06 -15.09
C THR A 814 6.47 17.81 -16.53
N ASP A 815 6.01 18.66 -17.44
CA ASP A 815 6.51 18.77 -18.82
C ASP A 815 7.71 19.72 -18.94
N ALA A 816 8.16 20.33 -17.85
CA ALA A 816 9.38 21.13 -17.82
C ALA A 816 10.64 20.27 -18.01
N PRO A 817 11.59 20.71 -18.85
CA PRO A 817 12.87 20.02 -18.99
C PRO A 817 13.76 20.26 -17.77
N TRP A 818 14.79 19.42 -17.62
CA TRP A 818 15.65 19.44 -16.45
C TRP A 818 16.42 20.75 -16.26
N GLU A 819 16.77 21.47 -17.33
CA GLU A 819 17.45 22.76 -17.20
C GLU A 819 16.57 23.79 -16.47
N VAL A 820 15.26 23.78 -16.76
CA VAL A 820 14.28 24.65 -16.10
C VAL A 820 14.12 24.26 -14.64
N VAL A 821 14.00 22.96 -14.35
CA VAL A 821 13.90 22.46 -12.96
C VAL A 821 15.11 22.91 -12.14
N TRP A 822 16.32 22.78 -12.69
CA TRP A 822 17.53 23.25 -12.00
C TRP A 822 17.65 24.76 -11.92
N GLU A 823 17.12 25.52 -12.90
CA GLU A 823 17.08 26.98 -12.83
C GLU A 823 16.16 27.47 -11.71
N ILE A 824 14.98 26.86 -11.57
CA ILE A 824 14.08 27.14 -10.43
C ILE A 824 14.78 26.85 -9.10
N MET A 825 15.51 25.74 -9.01
CA MET A 825 16.25 25.41 -7.79
C MET A 825 17.43 26.36 -7.51
N ARG A 826 18.11 26.87 -8.54
CA ARG A 826 19.13 27.93 -8.38
C ARG A 826 18.51 29.23 -7.86
N GLU A 827 17.36 29.62 -8.40
CA GLU A 827 16.63 30.80 -7.94
C GLU A 827 16.07 30.63 -6.52
N TRP A 828 15.69 29.41 -6.13
CA TRP A 828 15.31 29.11 -4.75
C TRP A 828 16.48 29.36 -3.79
N VAL A 829 17.67 28.88 -4.15
CA VAL A 829 18.90 29.13 -3.37
C VAL A 829 19.19 30.64 -3.29
N ARG A 830 19.07 31.36 -4.41
CA ARG A 830 19.35 32.80 -4.46
C ARG A 830 18.35 33.63 -3.64
N GLN A 831 17.06 33.37 -3.77
CA GLN A 831 15.99 34.22 -3.24
C GLN A 831 15.55 33.84 -1.81
N LYS A 832 15.56 32.55 -1.46
CA LYS A 832 14.87 32.02 -0.28
C LYS A 832 15.75 31.23 0.67
N SER A 833 16.74 30.49 0.15
CA SER A 833 17.56 29.60 0.97
C SER A 833 19.03 29.54 0.53
N PRO A 834 19.79 30.63 0.77
CA PRO A 834 21.20 30.71 0.41
C PRO A 834 22.03 29.59 1.03
N VAL A 835 22.86 28.99 0.20
CA VAL A 835 23.76 27.90 0.61
C VAL A 835 25.00 28.51 1.26
N ARG A 836 25.43 27.96 2.40
CA ARG A 836 26.62 28.44 3.11
C ARG A 836 27.88 28.26 2.26
N GLU A 837 28.75 29.26 2.24
CA GLU A 837 30.06 29.18 1.57
C GLU A 837 30.85 27.96 2.07
N GLY A 838 31.44 27.20 1.13
CA GLY A 838 32.18 25.97 1.43
C GLY A 838 31.35 24.71 1.72
N SER A 839 30.01 24.81 1.80
CA SER A 839 29.16 23.63 2.06
C SER A 839 29.03 22.68 0.86
N LEU A 840 29.24 23.18 -0.36
CA LEU A 840 29.32 22.38 -1.58
C LEU A 840 30.79 22.11 -1.91
N LYS A 841 31.18 20.84 -1.89
CA LYS A 841 32.55 20.44 -2.22
C LYS A 841 32.83 20.68 -3.71
N PRO A 842 34.02 21.18 -4.10
CA PRO A 842 34.43 21.23 -5.51
C PRO A 842 34.30 19.85 -6.16
N GLY A 843 33.73 19.80 -7.37
CA GLY A 843 33.45 18.55 -8.08
C GLY A 843 32.19 17.80 -7.62
N SER A 844 31.48 18.28 -6.60
CA SER A 844 30.16 17.72 -6.25
C SER A 844 29.10 18.08 -7.29
N PRO A 845 28.03 17.26 -7.44
CA PRO A 845 26.94 17.56 -8.37
C PRO A 845 26.29 18.91 -8.10
N GLY A 846 26.10 19.26 -6.81
CA GLY A 846 25.55 20.55 -6.41
C GLY A 846 26.45 21.72 -6.80
N ALA A 847 27.77 21.60 -6.63
CA ALA A 847 28.73 22.62 -7.08
C ALA A 847 28.67 22.82 -8.60
N ALA A 848 28.60 21.72 -9.39
CA ALA A 848 28.48 21.79 -10.84
C ALA A 848 27.18 22.49 -11.30
N ILE A 849 26.05 22.24 -10.60
CA ILE A 849 24.77 22.90 -10.88
C ILE A 849 24.83 24.40 -10.55
N MET A 850 25.42 24.77 -9.40
CA MET A 850 25.54 26.17 -8.97
C MET A 850 26.57 26.97 -9.78
N ALA A 851 27.60 26.31 -10.33
CA ALA A 851 28.57 26.93 -11.23
C ALA A 851 27.91 27.52 -12.47
N LYS A 852 26.80 26.92 -12.94
CA LYS A 852 26.01 27.39 -14.08
C LYS A 852 24.98 28.48 -13.73
N SER A 853 25.07 29.10 -12.56
CA SER A 853 24.14 30.17 -12.15
C SER A 853 24.39 31.49 -12.90
N ARG A 854 23.34 32.30 -13.10
CA ARG A 854 23.39 33.57 -13.84
C ARG A 854 24.50 34.51 -13.35
N ASN A 855 24.68 34.62 -12.03
CA ASN A 855 25.72 35.47 -11.44
C ASN A 855 27.14 35.01 -11.79
N ASN A 856 27.37 33.68 -11.87
CA ASN A 856 28.67 33.13 -12.26
C ASN A 856 28.89 33.22 -13.77
N VAL A 857 27.83 33.08 -14.58
CA VAL A 857 27.89 33.26 -16.03
C VAL A 857 28.10 34.75 -16.38
N GLN A 858 27.48 35.69 -15.67
CA GLN A 858 27.71 37.13 -15.81
C GLN A 858 29.05 37.59 -15.23
N GLY A 859 29.55 36.97 -14.14
CA GLY A 859 30.92 37.17 -13.67
C GLY A 859 31.99 36.63 -14.63
N SER A 860 31.66 35.54 -15.36
CA SER A 860 32.45 34.95 -16.45
C SER A 860 32.32 35.70 -17.78
N LEU A 861 31.39 36.66 -17.91
CA LEU A 861 31.38 37.62 -19.02
C LEU A 861 32.51 38.68 -18.88
N GLY A 862 33.34 38.60 -17.85
CA GLY A 862 34.74 38.97 -17.94
C GLY A 862 35.53 37.82 -18.58
N GLU A 863 35.56 37.78 -19.92
CA GLU A 863 36.29 36.85 -20.78
C GLU A 863 36.19 35.35 -20.39
N GLY A 864 35.17 34.65 -20.92
CA GLY A 864 35.10 33.20 -20.83
C GLY A 864 36.39 32.54 -21.33
N HIS A 865 36.95 31.62 -20.55
CA HIS A 865 38.26 30.98 -20.80
C HIS A 865 38.42 30.41 -22.22
N SER A 866 37.35 29.90 -22.83
CA SER A 866 37.39 29.38 -24.22
C SER A 866 37.47 30.50 -25.26
N LEU A 867 36.88 31.66 -24.97
CA LEU A 867 36.89 32.85 -25.81
C LEU A 867 38.19 33.65 -25.67
N SER A 868 38.81 33.67 -24.48
CA SER A 868 40.16 34.21 -24.27
C SER A 868 41.23 33.35 -24.94
N LEU A 869 41.10 32.02 -24.89
CA LEU A 869 41.96 31.08 -25.63
C LEU A 869 41.78 31.20 -27.15
N LEU A 870 40.54 31.33 -27.63
CA LEU A 870 40.29 31.56 -29.06
C LEU A 870 40.88 32.90 -29.51
N LYS A 871 40.73 33.95 -28.69
CA LYS A 871 41.31 35.27 -28.96
C LYS A 871 42.84 35.23 -28.95
N SER A 872 43.48 34.53 -28.00
CA SER A 872 44.94 34.37 -28.01
C SER A 872 45.43 33.56 -29.21
N ASP A 873 44.72 32.49 -29.57
CA ASP A 873 45.09 31.63 -30.70
C ASP A 873 44.89 32.34 -32.06
N ILE A 874 43.84 33.15 -32.20
CA ILE A 874 43.62 33.98 -33.39
C ILE A 874 44.65 35.12 -33.48
N MET A 875 45.01 35.74 -32.35
CA MET A 875 46.08 36.75 -32.30
C MET A 875 47.43 36.13 -32.67
N ALA A 876 47.75 34.93 -32.18
CA ALA A 876 48.96 34.20 -32.58
C ALA A 876 48.94 33.77 -34.06
N ALA A 877 47.76 33.51 -34.63
CA ALA A 877 47.62 33.24 -36.06
C ALA A 877 47.86 34.49 -36.92
N SER A 878 47.63 35.70 -36.39
CA SER A 878 47.91 36.96 -37.09
C SER A 878 49.40 37.27 -37.27
N GLU A 879 50.26 36.58 -36.52
CA GLU A 879 51.73 36.67 -36.62
C GLU A 879 52.33 35.68 -37.65
N ALA A 880 51.48 34.89 -38.33
CA ALA A 880 51.93 33.95 -39.36
C ALA A 880 52.49 34.68 -40.59
N LYS A 881 53.58 34.14 -41.16
CA LYS A 881 54.30 34.79 -42.28
C LYS A 881 53.68 34.48 -43.65
N ASP A 882 52.81 33.47 -43.72
CA ASP A 882 52.12 33.03 -44.93
C ASP A 882 50.62 32.83 -44.67
N VAL A 883 49.80 33.11 -45.68
CA VAL A 883 48.34 33.00 -45.66
C VAL A 883 47.90 31.56 -45.41
N VAL A 884 48.63 30.57 -45.93
CA VAL A 884 48.31 29.14 -45.72
C VAL A 884 48.53 28.74 -44.26
N GLU A 885 49.59 29.24 -43.62
CA GLU A 885 49.89 29.00 -42.21
C GLU A 885 48.85 29.69 -41.31
N MET A 886 48.45 30.93 -41.66
CA MET A 886 47.39 31.66 -40.96
C MET A 886 46.06 30.90 -41.00
N ILE A 887 45.62 30.44 -42.17
CA ILE A 887 44.37 29.67 -42.33
C ILE A 887 44.42 28.39 -41.48
N THR A 888 45.53 27.67 -41.51
CA THR A 888 45.70 26.42 -40.74
C THR A 888 45.64 26.66 -39.23
N LYS A 889 46.29 27.74 -38.75
CA LYS A 889 46.26 28.10 -37.32
C LYS A 889 44.88 28.57 -36.86
N VAL A 890 44.18 29.36 -37.67
CA VAL A 890 42.80 29.80 -37.39
C VAL A 890 41.84 28.61 -37.39
N GLN A 891 41.98 27.69 -38.34
CA GLN A 891 41.14 26.49 -38.41
C GLN A 891 41.39 25.56 -37.21
N ALA A 892 42.64 25.39 -36.78
CA ALA A 892 42.99 24.66 -35.57
C ALA A 892 42.45 25.35 -34.29
N ALA A 893 42.47 26.68 -34.23
CA ALA A 893 41.92 27.46 -33.12
C ALA A 893 40.39 27.31 -33.02
N LEU A 894 39.69 27.39 -34.15
CA LEU A 894 38.24 27.19 -34.25
C LEU A 894 37.83 25.75 -33.89
N TYR A 895 38.65 24.76 -34.27
CA TYR A 895 38.45 23.37 -33.90
C TYR A 895 38.62 23.14 -32.39
N ARG A 896 39.67 23.70 -31.77
CA ARG A 896 39.89 23.63 -30.31
C ARG A 896 38.81 24.35 -29.50
N ALA A 897 38.23 25.42 -30.04
CA ALA A 897 37.11 26.14 -29.43
C ALA A 897 35.74 25.47 -29.66
N GLY A 898 35.69 24.31 -30.34
CA GLY A 898 34.46 23.55 -30.57
C GLY A 898 33.49 24.19 -31.58
N ALA A 899 33.95 25.17 -32.38
CA ALA A 899 33.12 25.90 -33.34
C ALA A 899 32.92 25.17 -34.68
N LEU A 900 33.62 24.04 -34.89
CA LEU A 900 33.48 23.19 -36.08
C LEU A 900 33.06 21.77 -35.67
N GLN A 901 31.75 21.60 -35.45
CA GLN A 901 31.10 20.30 -35.57
C GLN A 901 30.03 20.41 -36.68
N GLU A 902 30.42 19.89 -37.85
CA GLU A 902 29.64 19.58 -39.06
C GLU A 902 28.95 20.72 -39.83
N SER A 903 29.68 21.30 -40.80
CA SER A 903 29.09 21.61 -42.11
C SER A 903 29.90 20.88 -43.19
N GLY A 904 29.43 19.69 -43.55
CA GLY A 904 29.86 19.02 -44.78
C GLY A 904 29.09 19.58 -45.96
N GLU A 905 29.59 20.64 -46.60
CA GLU A 905 29.11 21.05 -47.92
C GLU A 905 30.19 20.85 -48.99
N LYS A 906 29.78 20.12 -50.03
CA LYS A 906 30.56 19.72 -51.20
C LYS A 906 30.95 20.94 -52.03
N ILE A 907 32.18 20.91 -52.51
CA ILE A 907 32.69 21.77 -53.59
C ILE A 907 31.84 21.56 -54.84
N VAL A 908 31.24 22.65 -55.35
CA VAL A 908 30.52 22.69 -56.64
C VAL A 908 31.50 23.05 -57.75
N SER A 909 31.49 22.27 -58.83
CA SER A 909 31.99 22.68 -60.15
C SER A 909 30.83 22.98 -61.11
N HIS A 910 30.89 24.17 -61.70
CA HIS A 910 30.18 24.73 -62.86
C HIS A 910 30.07 23.73 -64.05
N SER A 911 29.10 23.70 -65.00
CA SER A 911 27.93 24.52 -65.42
C SER A 911 27.18 23.70 -66.54
N PRO A 912 26.37 24.26 -67.46
CA PRO A 912 24.90 24.32 -67.46
C PRO A 912 24.22 23.53 -68.61
N LEU A 913 22.89 23.28 -68.56
CA LEU A 913 22.00 23.34 -69.74
C LEU A 913 20.50 23.14 -69.42
N ALA A 914 19.74 24.16 -69.80
CA ALA A 914 18.33 24.30 -70.23
C ALA A 914 17.31 23.15 -70.12
N GLY A 915 16.08 23.52 -69.74
CA GLY A 915 14.85 22.84 -70.19
C GLY A 915 13.58 23.02 -69.36
N GLN A 916 12.89 24.15 -69.55
CA GLN A 916 11.42 24.37 -69.56
C GLN A 916 10.53 23.94 -68.36
N SER A 917 9.86 24.97 -67.80
CA SER A 917 8.40 25.11 -67.56
C SER A 917 7.62 23.91 -66.97
N GLU A 918 6.79 24.02 -65.92
CA GLU A 918 5.70 24.98 -65.79
C GLU A 918 5.05 24.88 -64.39
N THR A 919 4.46 25.99 -63.99
CA THR A 919 3.66 26.28 -62.80
C THR A 919 2.61 25.23 -62.42
N GLN A 920 2.58 24.80 -61.14
CA GLN A 920 1.33 24.52 -60.42
C GLN A 920 1.46 24.80 -58.93
N LYS A 921 0.68 25.79 -58.46
CA LYS A 921 0.46 26.15 -57.06
C LYS A 921 -0.15 24.95 -56.31
N GLY A 922 0.55 24.47 -55.29
CA GLY A 922 0.06 23.46 -54.34
C GLY A 922 0.46 23.85 -52.92
N ILE A 923 -0.54 24.08 -52.09
CA ILE A 923 -0.46 24.50 -50.69
C ILE A 923 0.39 23.50 -49.90
N ARG A 924 1.57 23.95 -49.46
CA ARG A 924 2.50 23.19 -48.63
C ARG A 924 2.02 23.26 -47.18
N SER A 925 1.34 22.22 -46.72
CA SER A 925 1.00 22.04 -45.32
C SER A 925 2.28 21.97 -44.48
N GLN A 926 2.49 22.99 -43.65
CA GLN A 926 3.54 23.05 -42.65
C GLN A 926 3.34 21.93 -41.62
N SER A 927 4.02 20.80 -41.79
CA SER A 927 4.36 19.94 -40.65
C SER A 927 5.63 20.52 -40.02
N GLN A 928 5.45 21.50 -39.14
CA GLN A 928 6.50 21.97 -38.26
C GLN A 928 6.97 20.81 -37.39
N ASP A 929 8.19 20.35 -37.65
CA ASP A 929 8.99 19.60 -36.69
C ASP A 929 9.26 20.55 -35.52
N ARG A 930 8.53 20.40 -34.42
CA ARG A 930 8.73 21.19 -33.20
C ARG A 930 9.97 20.68 -32.46
N THR A 931 11.16 20.93 -32.99
CA THR A 931 12.30 21.19 -32.12
C THR A 931 12.06 22.57 -31.51
N ALA A 932 11.39 22.61 -30.35
CA ALA A 932 11.20 23.84 -29.61
C ALA A 932 12.58 24.51 -29.40
N ALA A 933 12.71 25.77 -29.81
CA ALA A 933 13.89 26.57 -29.52
C ALA A 933 14.16 26.49 -28.01
N ARG A 934 15.37 26.08 -27.62
CA ARG A 934 15.76 25.98 -26.21
C ARG A 934 15.54 27.36 -25.56
N PRO A 935 14.75 27.46 -24.48
CA PRO A 935 14.52 28.74 -23.84
C PRO A 935 15.85 29.29 -23.32
N ASP A 936 16.11 30.57 -23.54
CA ASP A 936 17.27 31.25 -22.95
C ASP A 936 17.08 31.27 -21.43
N LEU A 937 17.82 30.39 -20.75
CA LEU A 937 17.73 30.21 -19.30
C LEU A 937 18.09 31.49 -18.54
N SER A 938 18.80 32.42 -19.16
CA SER A 938 19.24 33.68 -18.53
C SER A 938 18.12 34.73 -18.44
N SER A 939 17.04 34.60 -19.21
CA SER A 939 15.94 35.56 -19.27
C SER A 939 14.66 35.11 -18.55
N LEU A 940 14.62 33.90 -17.97
CA LEU A 940 13.43 33.39 -17.29
C LEU A 940 13.13 34.18 -16.00
N GLU A 941 11.93 34.71 -15.86
CA GLU A 941 11.47 35.31 -14.60
C GLU A 941 10.85 34.22 -13.72
N ILE A 942 11.51 33.88 -12.62
CA ILE A 942 11.04 32.81 -11.72
C ILE A 942 10.39 33.41 -10.49
N ILE A 943 9.07 33.24 -10.41
CA ILE A 943 8.23 33.72 -9.30
C ILE A 943 7.67 32.52 -8.52
N PHE A 944 7.99 32.45 -7.24
CA PHE A 944 7.46 31.43 -6.32
C PHE A 944 6.06 31.81 -5.81
N ASP A 945 5.08 31.87 -6.70
CA ASP A 945 3.69 32.15 -6.34
C ASP A 945 2.99 30.91 -5.75
N GLU A 946 3.01 30.79 -4.42
CA GLU A 946 2.33 29.69 -3.71
C GLU A 946 0.80 29.72 -3.85
N ALA A 947 0.18 30.85 -4.20
CA ALA A 947 -1.25 30.90 -4.48
C ALA A 947 -1.55 30.21 -5.83
N MET A 948 -0.70 30.44 -6.85
CA MET A 948 -0.78 29.75 -8.13
C MET A 948 -0.43 28.26 -8.03
N GLY A 949 0.47 27.88 -7.11
CA GLY A 949 0.84 26.48 -6.87
C GLY A 949 -0.18 25.64 -6.09
N ARG A 950 -1.04 26.30 -5.29
CA ARG A 950 -2.14 25.64 -4.57
C ARG A 950 -3.21 25.18 -5.56
N ASP A 951 -3.58 23.90 -5.53
CA ASP A 951 -4.66 23.40 -6.38
C ASP A 951 -6.02 23.94 -5.91
N ALA A 952 -6.78 24.53 -6.82
CA ALA A 952 -8.18 24.92 -6.57
C ALA A 952 -9.06 23.72 -6.14
N ALA A 953 -8.67 22.50 -6.53
CA ALA A 953 -9.28 21.23 -6.12
C ALA A 953 -9.06 20.87 -4.63
N ALA A 954 -8.27 21.64 -3.88
CA ALA A 954 -8.00 21.43 -2.46
C ALA A 954 -9.23 21.62 -1.53
N LYS A 955 -10.41 21.96 -2.06
CA LYS A 955 -11.65 22.04 -1.26
C LYS A 955 -12.06 20.68 -0.66
N LYS A 956 -11.71 19.55 -1.29
CA LYS A 956 -11.96 18.21 -0.75
C LYS A 956 -10.68 17.60 -0.18
N ARG A 957 -10.68 17.28 1.12
CA ARG A 957 -9.53 16.65 1.81
C ARG A 957 -9.44 15.16 1.42
N LEU A 958 -8.68 14.85 0.37
CA LEU A 958 -8.48 13.49 -0.13
C LEU A 958 -7.35 12.75 0.62
N VAL A 959 -7.57 11.45 0.89
CA VAL A 959 -6.56 10.54 1.44
C VAL A 959 -5.71 9.98 0.30
N ARG A 960 -4.74 10.78 -0.17
CA ARG A 960 -3.91 10.44 -1.34
C ARG A 960 -2.81 9.43 -1.03
N TYR A 961 -2.15 9.61 0.11
CA TYR A 961 -1.06 8.77 0.58
C TYR A 961 -1.41 8.17 1.93
N GLN A 962 -0.91 6.97 2.19
CA GLN A 962 -1.17 6.31 3.45
C GLN A 962 -0.42 7.01 4.60
N ILE A 963 -1.16 7.35 5.66
CA ILE A 963 -0.59 7.62 6.98
C ILE A 963 -0.50 6.26 7.67
N ASN A 964 0.68 5.88 8.17
CA ASN A 964 0.90 4.58 8.82
C ASN A 964 -0.24 4.26 9.79
N PRO A 965 -1.05 3.22 9.54
CA PRO A 965 -2.23 2.94 10.36
C PRO A 965 -1.84 2.37 11.72
N ARG A 966 -0.61 1.86 11.88
CA ARG A 966 0.00 1.37 13.13
C ARG A 966 1.52 1.59 13.12
N GLU A 967 2.12 1.50 14.30
CA GLU A 967 3.55 1.78 14.58
C GLU A 967 4.53 0.85 13.81
N ASN A 968 4.09 -0.35 13.36
CA ASN A 968 4.90 -1.36 12.68
C ASN A 968 4.36 -1.69 11.26
N TRP A 969 4.20 -0.68 10.41
CA TRP A 969 3.67 -0.83 9.04
C TRP A 969 4.75 -1.29 8.05
N GLY A 970 4.57 -2.46 7.41
CA GLY A 970 5.45 -3.02 6.36
C GLY A 970 5.37 -4.56 6.28
N PRO A 971 6.04 -5.22 5.31
CA PRO A 971 6.26 -6.67 5.36
C PRO A 971 6.87 -7.03 6.70
N LEU A 972 6.30 -8.00 7.42
CA LEU A 972 6.73 -8.41 8.76
C LEU A 972 8.21 -8.84 8.83
N SER A 973 8.84 -9.13 7.69
CA SER A 973 10.29 -9.40 7.58
C SER A 973 11.18 -8.15 7.64
N ARG A 974 10.63 -6.93 7.54
CA ARG A 974 11.35 -5.65 7.60
C ARG A 974 10.86 -4.72 8.72
N ALA A 975 9.89 -5.13 9.52
CA ALA A 975 9.41 -4.38 10.69
C ALA A 975 10.32 -4.55 11.92
N SER A 976 11.64 -4.64 11.71
CA SER A 976 12.67 -4.52 12.73
C SER A 976 13.73 -3.51 12.27
N GLY A 977 13.27 -2.31 11.93
CA GLY A 977 14.11 -1.11 11.86
C GLY A 977 13.67 -0.22 13.01
N GLY A 978 14.47 -0.20 14.08
CA GLY A 978 14.19 0.58 15.29
C GLY A 978 14.01 2.07 14.97
N ARG A 979 13.13 2.72 15.74
CA ARG A 979 13.21 4.16 16.00
C ARG A 979 14.19 4.42 17.12
#